data_AF-A0A1Y2CGK0-F1
#
_entry.id   AF-A0A1Y2CGK0-F1
#
_cell.length_a   1.000
_cell.length_b   1.000
_cell.length_c   1.000
_cell.angle_alpha   90.00
_cell.angle_beta   90.00
_cell.angle_gamma   90.00
#
_symmetry.space_group_name_H-M   'P 1'
#
loop_
_entity.id
_entity.type
_entity.pdbx_description
1 polymer ?
#
loop_
_entity_poly.entity_id
_entity_poly.type
_entity_poly.pdbx_seq_one_letter_code
_entity_poly.pdbx_strand_id
1 'polypeptide(L)'
;MFVQFMLLRRKSFFRRLLVLFCVLWAIPYASRALLPTSARLKPQSDQQVEAIPRHPPPNTTFTPSFSVVPAKQRAIITFLASAKPLEEAKLRGLSDADWFWTSAFLHAYNFLHNNKTRLDPHGNTEFIVMVTHLVPKEYVDALVLLGARVWTVPSIEIPGREKPGDKYQFLYTKLHVWRLEDVYESILFLDTDLMFFDISPITLFDFVQPQQMPFFASSRDWMDGNGVFNTGLQLLKPSNRHFRELLELAADPNKTRYGDQGLLNRFFGAEGLNSWYELPALWNMNHLEQRSIAQINESYGLHGKFWSECTFWPEETQHVIFQKWRDAMISLRKIQLSHLPHNPNIPVVPAIPETCSLWAPLFEATTIKWQSSMPTLALISFESASVDTISTRETFSSYGAQAAHIILPSQSLVSLLTWLNSSLLLQYDFLWVLSDAAIFRTPSPSLFHPTLKEMRKRAGLGDVLFVFQDCAPTKTASFLISREARGKVNNFLEAVEKNGHAGAEEWVLWGLFLSWFTRNGGDACLQVLKGRGLEYDISEEECSGTNGYLFDVGGFGRIEKGDWREVRKPVVPRKVFDEHTRKKVTESFMFQPSLESRPPKTKAIITLLATAPADFKTKQFADPDWFWTAALFHAYTFYNNPLTKLNASQDIEFAVMVTPAVPHPFIKTLLHLGARVITVPALEIPGREKPGDKYQYVYTKLQLQRLSPVYAQILYIDIDLFYFTKNPSPLFDLVTESPFFGSTLEWKAHERKWGQFNSGLQLFTPREEQYKRLFEYAKDAEYARYGDQGLLTTYYRDRWTILPREFNTHHLEERNVTEVEVGVGFHAKFWSECQKFSEAVKEKGLFSEWAAGMGEVRKVLLKNEEDVVVPPVISTDCEEWSLMVDMARKSGVLMDSVAFVSFGDVSKAEVERRDTVSRNYGQQALHYQHIGTRLSVALEEVVLLLHRFEWVWLLRPHVEMKVRNRPILLDLVRFKEGLIGGVEMVEFEDCGSESASVVVTKLGQERLNGFIKTNSSEITEDSALWAAFIQEFSHSSNVKRMLKEHSLYDLNCKA
;
A
#
# COMPACT_ATOMS: atom_id res chain seq x y z
N MET A 1 42.56 64.86 -14.29
CA MET A 1 41.20 64.87 -14.88
C MET A 1 40.25 64.25 -13.89
N PHE A 2 39.13 64.94 -13.73
CA PHE A 2 38.02 64.74 -12.81
C PHE A 2 37.61 63.29 -12.52
N VAL A 3 37.26 63.04 -11.25
CA VAL A 3 36.06 62.29 -10.81
C VAL A 3 35.79 60.95 -11.51
N GLN A 4 36.28 59.85 -10.93
CA GLN A 4 35.55 58.60 -10.71
C GLN A 4 36.49 57.50 -10.21
N PHE A 5 37.07 57.67 -9.02
CA PHE A 5 37.54 56.51 -8.25
C PHE A 5 37.46 56.86 -6.76
N MET A 6 36.21 57.08 -6.36
CA MET A 6 35.81 57.11 -4.96
C MET A 6 36.05 55.74 -4.34
N LEU A 7 36.57 55.78 -3.10
CA LEU A 7 36.21 54.88 -2.01
C LEU A 7 36.68 53.43 -2.13
N LEU A 8 37.95 53.18 -1.82
CA LEU A 8 38.40 52.00 -1.07
C LEU A 8 39.83 52.23 -0.58
N ARG A 9 39.98 52.94 0.54
CA ARG A 9 41.12 52.87 1.49
C ARG A 9 41.01 54.02 2.47
N ARG A 10 40.69 53.71 3.74
CA ARG A 10 41.32 54.24 4.96
C ARG A 10 40.42 53.99 6.17
N LYS A 11 40.67 52.89 6.89
CA LYS A 11 40.60 52.86 8.36
C LYS A 11 41.71 51.96 8.91
N SER A 12 42.95 52.42 8.80
CA SER A 12 44.09 51.90 9.59
C SER A 12 44.43 52.88 10.73
N PHE A 13 43.41 53.28 11.50
CA PHE A 13 43.59 54.16 12.66
C PHE A 13 42.88 53.66 13.93
N PHE A 14 42.37 52.43 13.92
CA PHE A 14 41.71 51.79 15.08
C PHE A 14 42.43 50.51 15.54
N ARG A 15 43.76 50.43 15.34
CA ARG A 15 44.60 49.31 15.79
C ARG A 15 45.61 49.69 16.88
N ARG A 16 45.51 50.87 17.48
CA ARG A 16 46.37 51.32 18.60
C ARG A 16 45.62 51.83 19.84
N LEU A 17 44.31 51.58 19.94
CA LEU A 17 43.52 51.91 21.14
C LEU A 17 42.89 50.69 21.85
N LEU A 18 43.27 49.46 21.47
CA LEU A 18 42.69 48.22 22.04
C LEU A 18 43.73 47.29 22.70
N VAL A 19 44.85 47.84 23.16
CA VAL A 19 45.93 47.10 23.87
C VAL A 19 46.09 47.56 25.33
N LEU A 20 45.17 48.40 25.85
CA LEU A 20 45.21 48.85 27.24
C LEU A 20 43.99 48.44 28.10
N PHE A 21 43.15 47.50 27.64
CA PHE A 21 41.97 47.05 28.39
C PHE A 21 41.89 45.53 28.64
N CYS A 22 42.95 44.76 28.35
CA CYS A 22 42.96 43.29 28.50
C CYS A 22 43.93 42.74 29.58
N VAL A 23 44.22 43.48 30.66
CA VAL A 23 45.12 42.99 31.74
C VAL A 23 44.48 42.97 33.14
N LEU A 24 43.19 43.26 33.27
CA LEU A 24 42.49 43.10 34.55
C LEU A 24 41.13 42.45 34.35
N TRP A 25 41.12 41.12 34.19
CA TRP A 25 40.17 40.19 34.79
C TRP A 25 40.34 38.80 34.16
N ALA A 26 41.31 38.06 34.67
CA ALA A 26 41.37 36.61 34.53
C ALA A 26 41.71 36.00 35.89
N ILE A 27 40.70 35.38 36.51
CA ILE A 27 40.75 34.18 37.37
C ILE A 27 41.44 34.38 38.76
N PRO A 28 40.72 34.18 39.89
CA PRO A 28 40.14 32.88 40.20
C PRO A 28 38.75 32.88 40.87
N TYR A 29 37.82 32.10 40.33
CA TYR A 29 36.72 31.50 41.09
C TYR A 29 36.60 30.01 40.73
N ALA A 30 37.66 29.28 41.07
CA ALA A 30 37.53 27.91 41.54
C ALA A 30 37.37 27.98 43.06
N SER A 31 36.39 27.24 43.61
CA SER A 31 36.07 27.07 45.04
C SER A 31 34.90 27.91 45.59
N ARG A 32 33.65 27.40 45.43
CA ARG A 32 32.59 27.25 46.46
C ARG A 32 31.19 27.21 45.81
N ALA A 33 30.75 26.01 45.46
CA ALA A 33 29.38 25.59 45.67
C ALA A 33 29.46 24.14 46.17
N LEU A 34 29.73 24.03 47.48
CA LEU A 34 29.62 22.78 48.21
C LEU A 34 28.17 22.31 48.11
N LEU A 35 28.00 21.09 47.61
CA LEU A 35 26.84 20.25 47.92
C LEU A 35 26.63 20.28 49.45
N PRO A 36 25.43 20.59 49.97
CA PRO A 36 25.15 20.31 51.36
C PRO A 36 25.03 18.79 51.51
N THR A 37 26.04 18.21 52.14
CA THR A 37 25.98 16.86 52.71
C THR A 37 24.94 16.85 53.83
N SER A 38 23.99 15.91 53.71
CA SER A 38 23.24 15.29 54.80
C SER A 38 22.80 16.19 55.97
N ALA A 39 21.69 16.91 55.79
CA ALA A 39 20.78 17.15 56.91
C ALA A 39 19.64 16.11 56.81
N ARG A 40 19.64 15.12 57.70
CA ARG A 40 18.47 14.29 57.97
C ARG A 40 17.32 15.20 58.40
N LEU A 41 16.48 15.60 57.44
CA LEU A 41 15.12 15.98 57.75
C LEU A 41 14.40 14.71 58.18
N LYS A 42 13.96 14.70 59.44
CA LYS A 42 13.04 13.66 59.95
C LYS A 42 11.84 13.60 58.99
N PRO A 43 11.32 12.41 58.66
CA PRO A 43 10.09 12.30 57.89
C PRO A 43 9.00 13.03 58.68
N GLN A 44 8.52 14.13 58.12
CA GLN A 44 7.29 14.77 58.58
C GLN A 44 6.19 13.78 58.20
N SER A 45 5.52 13.26 59.23
CA SER A 45 4.43 12.30 59.11
C SER A 45 3.48 12.69 57.99
N ASP A 46 3.21 11.74 57.09
CA ASP A 46 2.15 11.80 56.09
C ASP A 46 0.84 12.23 56.76
N GLN A 47 0.53 13.52 56.69
CA GLN A 47 -0.86 13.95 56.71
C GLN A 47 -1.43 13.48 55.39
N GLN A 48 -2.28 12.44 55.46
CA GLN A 48 -3.17 12.03 54.38
C GLN A 48 -3.96 13.27 53.92
N VAL A 49 -3.46 13.95 52.89
CA VAL A 49 -4.26 14.90 52.13
C VAL A 49 -5.28 14.03 51.41
N GLU A 50 -6.55 14.14 51.81
CA GLU A 50 -7.66 13.52 51.10
C GLU A 50 -7.54 13.86 49.60
N ALA A 51 -7.33 12.84 48.77
CA ALA A 51 -7.20 13.01 47.34
C ALA A 51 -8.52 13.52 46.77
N ILE A 52 -8.56 14.79 46.38
CA ILE A 52 -9.67 15.35 45.60
C ILE A 52 -9.85 14.46 44.35
N PRO A 53 -11.06 13.95 44.07
CA PRO A 53 -11.31 13.13 42.89
C PRO A 53 -10.94 13.90 41.62
N ARG A 54 -9.90 13.42 40.90
CA ARG A 54 -9.50 14.01 39.62
C ARG A 54 -10.39 13.43 38.53
N HIS A 55 -11.17 14.30 37.89
CA HIS A 55 -12.08 13.90 36.83
C HIS A 55 -11.44 14.15 35.45
N PRO A 56 -11.54 13.20 34.51
CA PRO A 56 -11.08 13.41 33.16
C PRO A 56 -11.91 14.52 32.46
N PRO A 57 -11.32 15.29 31.53
CA PRO A 57 -12.08 16.26 30.76
C PRO A 57 -13.25 15.61 30.00
N PRO A 58 -14.38 16.31 29.81
CA PRO A 58 -15.54 15.78 29.07
C PRO A 58 -15.15 15.27 27.69
N ASN A 59 -15.80 14.19 27.25
CA ASN A 59 -15.58 13.53 25.94
C ASN A 59 -14.14 13.04 25.73
N THR A 60 -13.44 12.66 26.81
CA THR A 60 -12.12 12.04 26.73
C THR A 60 -12.05 10.81 27.62
N THR A 61 -11.15 9.87 27.31
CA THR A 61 -10.98 8.64 28.10
C THR A 61 -9.52 8.38 28.40
N PHE A 62 -9.22 7.87 29.60
CA PHE A 62 -7.90 7.40 29.98
C PHE A 62 -7.90 5.89 30.09
N THR A 63 -6.89 5.25 29.50
CA THR A 63 -6.68 3.80 29.55
C THR A 63 -5.27 3.52 30.07
N PRO A 64 -5.10 2.90 31.26
CA PRO A 64 -6.14 2.61 32.25
C PRO A 64 -6.77 3.90 32.83
N SER A 65 -7.98 3.79 33.37
CA SER A 65 -8.71 4.92 33.98
C SER A 65 -8.09 5.35 35.32
N PHE A 66 -8.44 6.54 35.80
CA PHE A 66 -7.99 7.03 37.12
C PHE A 66 -8.54 6.23 38.30
N SER A 67 -9.65 5.51 38.11
CA SER A 67 -10.19 4.59 39.11
C SER A 67 -9.36 3.30 39.24
N VAL A 68 -8.68 2.89 38.18
CA VAL A 68 -7.82 1.69 38.18
C VAL A 68 -6.40 2.06 38.60
N VAL A 69 -5.85 3.13 38.02
CA VAL A 69 -4.53 3.67 38.38
C VAL A 69 -4.68 5.16 38.63
N PRO A 70 -4.56 5.65 39.88
CA PRO A 70 -4.66 7.07 40.21
C PRO A 70 -3.68 7.94 39.41
N ALA A 71 -4.09 9.16 39.06
CA ALA A 71 -3.23 10.11 38.37
C ALA A 71 -2.15 10.68 39.32
N LYS A 72 -0.94 10.89 38.79
CA LYS A 72 0.18 11.54 39.48
C LYS A 72 0.10 13.06 39.34
N GLN A 73 0.89 13.82 40.10
CA GLN A 73 0.83 15.30 40.07
C GLN A 73 1.31 15.91 38.75
N ARG A 74 2.28 15.28 38.09
CA ARG A 74 2.94 15.79 36.88
C ARG A 74 2.83 14.76 35.75
N ALA A 75 2.78 15.23 34.51
CA ALA A 75 2.72 14.36 33.35
C ALA A 75 3.72 14.78 32.26
N ILE A 76 4.43 13.81 31.69
CA ILE A 76 5.08 13.95 30.39
C ILE A 76 4.10 13.43 29.34
N ILE A 77 3.77 14.24 28.34
CA ILE A 77 2.75 13.92 27.33
C ILE A 77 3.34 14.00 25.94
N THR A 78 3.14 12.96 25.13
CA THR A 78 3.37 13.01 23.68
C THR A 78 2.06 12.83 22.92
N PHE A 79 2.00 13.25 21.65
CA PHE A 79 0.79 13.20 20.83
C PHE A 79 0.97 12.36 19.56
N LEU A 80 0.05 11.42 19.35
CA LEU A 80 -0.07 10.62 18.14
C LEU A 80 -1.37 10.98 17.40
N ALA A 81 -1.25 11.74 16.32
CA ALA A 81 -2.39 12.34 15.62
C ALA A 81 -3.15 11.42 14.67
N SER A 82 -2.47 10.41 14.09
CA SER A 82 -3.07 9.50 13.11
C SER A 82 -2.23 8.23 12.99
N ALA A 83 -2.91 7.10 12.88
CA ALA A 83 -2.46 5.92 12.16
C ALA A 83 -3.69 5.44 11.37
N LYS A 84 -3.59 5.18 10.07
CA LYS A 84 -4.76 4.72 9.31
C LYS A 84 -5.19 3.33 9.80
N PRO A 85 -6.48 2.94 9.70
CA PRO A 85 -6.93 1.59 10.04
C PRO A 85 -6.09 0.51 9.33
N LEU A 86 -5.76 -0.56 10.07
CA LEU A 86 -4.83 -1.61 9.65
C LEU A 86 -5.26 -2.32 8.34
N GLU A 87 -6.55 -2.32 8.02
CA GLU A 87 -7.08 -2.92 6.79
C GLU A 87 -6.66 -2.17 5.52
N GLU A 88 -6.48 -0.84 5.59
CA GLU A 88 -5.86 -0.06 4.51
C GLU A 88 -4.32 -0.14 4.52
N ALA A 89 -3.71 -0.51 5.66
CA ALA A 89 -2.26 -0.53 5.87
C ALA A 89 -1.56 -1.75 5.25
N LYS A 90 -2.28 -2.87 5.07
CA LYS A 90 -1.73 -4.11 4.47
C LYS A 90 -1.22 -3.95 3.03
N LEU A 91 -1.56 -2.84 2.35
CA LEU A 91 -1.21 -2.61 0.96
C LEU A 91 -0.36 -1.37 0.67
N ARG A 92 0.08 -0.58 1.67
CA ARG A 92 0.79 0.69 1.44
C ARG A 92 2.17 0.76 2.08
N GLY A 93 3.06 1.56 1.48
CA GLY A 93 4.36 1.91 2.04
C GLY A 93 4.27 2.54 3.43
N LEU A 94 5.33 2.45 4.25
CA LEU A 94 5.40 3.16 5.53
C LEU A 94 5.00 4.64 5.36
N SER A 95 3.93 5.06 6.03
CA SER A 95 3.51 6.45 6.05
C SER A 95 4.24 7.20 7.17
N ASP A 96 4.32 8.53 7.08
CA ASP A 96 4.85 9.35 8.18
C ASP A 96 4.13 9.04 9.51
N ALA A 97 2.83 8.71 9.46
CA ALA A 97 2.03 8.31 10.61
C ALA A 97 2.57 7.07 11.35
N ASP A 98 3.09 6.07 10.62
CA ASP A 98 3.65 4.86 11.21
C ASP A 98 4.97 5.12 11.96
N TRP A 99 5.75 6.08 11.47
CA TRP A 99 6.97 6.53 12.14
C TRP A 99 6.69 7.35 13.38
N PHE A 100 5.63 8.16 13.37
CA PHE A 100 5.17 8.85 14.57
C PHE A 100 4.67 7.87 15.65
N TRP A 101 3.98 6.78 15.25
CA TRP A 101 3.66 5.71 16.21
C TRP A 101 4.92 5.06 16.78
N THR A 102 5.86 4.68 15.92
CA THR A 102 7.15 4.07 16.33
C THR A 102 7.87 4.96 17.34
N SER A 103 7.80 6.27 17.13
CA SER A 103 8.44 7.26 17.99
C SER A 103 7.72 7.47 19.32
N ALA A 104 6.39 7.51 19.33
CA ALA A 104 5.60 7.50 20.56
C ALA A 104 5.85 6.22 21.39
N PHE A 105 6.02 5.08 20.71
CA PHE A 105 6.37 3.81 21.34
C PHE A 105 7.79 3.83 21.94
N LEU A 106 8.73 4.50 21.25
CA LEU A 106 10.08 4.75 21.76
C LEU A 106 10.09 5.69 22.97
N HIS A 107 9.20 6.68 23.03
CA HIS A 107 9.00 7.48 24.24
C HIS A 107 8.49 6.62 25.41
N ALA A 108 7.52 5.74 25.17
CA ALA A 108 7.05 4.81 26.18
C ALA A 108 8.20 3.94 26.71
N TYR A 109 9.04 3.40 25.82
CA TYR A 109 10.25 2.69 26.22
C TYR A 109 11.20 3.55 27.06
N ASN A 110 11.53 4.75 26.59
CA ASN A 110 12.47 5.65 27.27
C ASN A 110 11.99 5.98 28.68
N PHE A 111 10.72 6.35 28.85
CA PHE A 111 10.21 6.81 30.14
C PHE A 111 9.77 5.69 31.07
N LEU A 112 9.56 4.47 30.58
CA LEU A 112 9.04 3.36 31.40
C LEU A 112 10.03 2.21 31.59
N HIS A 113 11.04 2.06 30.72
CA HIS A 113 11.92 0.88 30.68
C HIS A 113 13.41 1.21 30.56
N ASN A 114 13.80 2.29 29.87
CA ASN A 114 15.21 2.66 29.68
C ASN A 114 15.87 3.07 31.00
N ASN A 115 16.93 2.38 31.42
CA ASN A 115 17.60 2.63 32.70
C ASN A 115 18.15 4.06 32.88
N LYS A 116 18.41 4.79 31.79
CA LYS A 116 18.93 6.16 31.84
C LYS A 116 17.83 7.23 31.94
N THR A 117 16.67 6.97 31.34
CA THR A 117 15.61 7.98 31.16
C THR A 117 14.29 7.65 31.84
N ARG A 118 14.15 6.42 32.35
CA ARG A 118 12.95 5.91 33.02
C ARG A 118 12.55 6.79 34.21
N LEU A 119 11.25 7.06 34.29
CA LEU A 119 10.63 7.76 35.41
C LEU A 119 10.57 6.84 36.63
N ASP A 120 10.78 7.41 37.81
CA ASP A 120 10.58 6.69 39.07
C ASP A 120 9.11 6.23 39.20
N PRO A 121 8.83 4.91 39.28
CA PRO A 121 7.49 4.41 39.49
C PRO A 121 6.82 4.97 40.74
N HIS A 122 7.59 5.29 41.78
CA HIS A 122 7.11 5.88 43.03
C HIS A 122 7.16 7.42 43.06
N GLY A 123 7.74 8.04 42.03
CA GLY A 123 7.80 9.48 41.88
C GLY A 123 6.43 10.10 41.54
N ASN A 124 6.38 11.43 41.48
CA ASN A 124 5.14 12.19 41.23
C ASN A 124 4.88 12.51 39.75
N THR A 125 5.61 11.90 38.83
CA THR A 125 5.48 12.10 37.37
C THR A 125 5.07 10.80 36.67
N GLU A 126 4.11 10.87 35.75
CA GLU A 126 3.74 9.77 34.84
C GLU A 126 3.97 10.13 33.36
N PHE A 127 4.00 9.11 32.50
CA PHE A 127 4.08 9.27 31.05
C PHE A 127 2.75 8.91 30.39
N ILE A 128 2.32 9.77 29.46
CA ILE A 128 1.02 9.67 28.80
C ILE A 128 1.20 9.82 27.29
N VAL A 129 0.49 8.98 26.53
CA VAL A 129 0.34 9.15 25.08
C VAL A 129 -1.06 9.64 24.79
N MET A 130 -1.17 10.86 24.30
CA MET A 130 -2.42 11.42 23.80
C MET A 130 -2.68 10.89 22.38
N VAL A 131 -3.87 10.35 22.13
CA VAL A 131 -4.25 9.75 20.85
C VAL A 131 -5.62 10.27 20.40
N THR A 132 -5.88 10.26 19.11
CA THR A 132 -7.24 10.44 18.56
C THR A 132 -7.95 9.09 18.46
N HIS A 133 -9.28 9.12 18.28
CA HIS A 133 -10.07 7.92 17.96
C HIS A 133 -9.67 7.24 16.63
N LEU A 134 -8.83 7.90 15.82
CA LEU A 134 -8.33 7.38 14.56
C LEU A 134 -7.15 6.42 14.75
N VAL A 135 -6.49 6.41 15.91
CA VAL A 135 -5.36 5.50 16.17
C VAL A 135 -5.88 4.06 16.34
N PRO A 136 -5.36 3.07 15.60
CA PRO A 136 -5.80 1.67 15.69
C PRO A 136 -5.70 1.11 17.10
N LYS A 137 -6.63 0.21 17.42
CA LYS A 137 -6.71 -0.38 18.76
C LYS A 137 -5.43 -1.14 19.12
N GLU A 138 -4.80 -1.81 18.16
CA GLU A 138 -3.56 -2.57 18.36
C GLU A 138 -2.39 -1.66 18.79
N TYR A 139 -2.36 -0.42 18.29
CA TYR A 139 -1.36 0.57 18.64
C TYR A 139 -1.56 1.08 20.08
N VAL A 140 -2.82 1.29 20.46
CA VAL A 140 -3.22 1.65 21.82
C VAL A 140 -2.91 0.51 22.79
N ASP A 141 -3.30 -0.73 22.46
CA ASP A 141 -3.07 -1.91 23.28
C ASP A 141 -1.57 -2.14 23.53
N ALA A 142 -0.73 -1.94 22.50
CA ALA A 142 0.73 -2.04 22.64
C ALA A 142 1.30 -0.99 23.61
N LEU A 143 0.83 0.26 23.54
CA LEU A 143 1.25 1.34 24.45
C LEU A 143 0.86 1.02 25.90
N VAL A 144 -0.38 0.56 26.11
CA VAL A 144 -0.88 0.14 27.42
C VAL A 144 -0.07 -1.04 27.97
N LEU A 145 0.30 -1.99 27.11
CA LEU A 145 1.11 -3.14 27.50
C LEU A 145 2.51 -2.74 27.98
N LEU A 146 3.13 -1.70 27.40
CA LEU A 146 4.39 -1.14 27.92
C LEU A 146 4.22 -0.38 29.24
N GLY A 147 2.98 -0.22 29.73
CA GLY A 147 2.67 0.50 30.96
C GLY A 147 2.43 1.99 30.76
N ALA A 148 2.27 2.46 29.51
CA ALA A 148 1.89 3.85 29.26
C ALA A 148 0.40 4.05 29.56
N ARG A 149 0.05 5.23 30.09
CA ARG A 149 -1.34 5.66 30.11
C ARG A 149 -1.67 6.27 28.75
N VAL A 150 -2.74 5.81 28.11
CA VAL A 150 -3.24 6.37 26.86
C VAL A 150 -4.42 7.29 27.15
N TRP A 151 -4.36 8.51 26.62
CA TRP A 151 -5.43 9.51 26.73
C TRP A 151 -6.07 9.74 25.36
N THR A 152 -7.29 9.24 25.17
CA THR A 152 -8.03 9.40 23.92
C THR A 152 -8.84 10.69 23.93
N VAL A 153 -8.64 11.50 22.90
CA VAL A 153 -9.27 12.81 22.73
C VAL A 153 -9.94 12.94 21.34
N PRO A 154 -10.97 13.78 21.20
CA PRO A 154 -11.50 14.11 19.88
C PRO A 154 -10.47 14.90 19.06
N SER A 155 -10.51 14.75 17.75
CA SER A 155 -9.71 15.59 16.85
C SER A 155 -10.19 17.04 16.89
N ILE A 156 -9.26 17.99 16.90
CA ILE A 156 -9.58 19.42 16.72
C ILE A 156 -9.33 19.77 15.26
N GLU A 157 -10.42 20.10 14.56
CA GLU A 157 -10.39 20.56 13.17
C GLU A 157 -10.78 22.04 13.10
N ILE A 158 -10.02 22.83 12.33
CA ILE A 158 -10.29 24.26 12.15
C ILE A 158 -10.96 24.47 10.79
N PRO A 159 -12.22 24.97 10.77
CA PRO A 159 -12.95 25.21 9.53
C PRO A 159 -12.16 26.08 8.54
N GLY A 160 -12.20 25.70 7.26
CA GLY A 160 -11.49 26.42 6.19
C GLY A 160 -10.00 26.08 6.04
N ARG A 161 -9.47 25.16 6.86
CA ARG A 161 -8.16 24.52 6.65
C ARG A 161 -8.26 23.06 6.21
N GLU A 162 -9.47 22.59 5.94
CA GLU A 162 -9.74 21.28 5.35
C GLU A 162 -9.14 21.20 3.95
N LYS A 163 -8.03 20.48 3.82
CA LYS A 163 -7.42 20.13 2.54
C LYS A 163 -7.23 18.62 2.51
N PRO A 164 -7.84 17.90 1.54
CA PRO A 164 -7.63 16.47 1.40
C PRO A 164 -6.14 16.13 1.32
N GLY A 165 -5.63 15.37 2.28
CA GLY A 165 -4.22 14.97 2.37
C GLY A 165 -3.28 15.95 3.07
N ASP A 166 -3.79 17.02 3.69
CA ASP A 166 -2.98 17.91 4.53
C ASP A 166 -2.67 17.26 5.89
N LYS A 167 -1.42 16.82 6.07
CA LYS A 167 -0.94 16.22 7.31
C LYS A 167 -1.04 17.13 8.53
N TYR A 168 -1.25 18.43 8.33
CA TYR A 168 -1.34 19.40 9.41
C TYR A 168 -2.77 19.63 9.93
N GLN A 169 -3.78 18.98 9.33
CA GLN A 169 -5.19 19.11 9.71
C GLN A 169 -5.44 18.83 11.21
N PHE A 170 -4.68 17.90 11.81
CA PHE A 170 -4.87 17.47 13.20
C PHE A 170 -3.90 18.10 14.21
N LEU A 171 -3.00 19.00 13.79
CA LEU A 171 -1.97 19.58 14.69
C LEU A 171 -2.58 20.28 15.91
N TYR A 172 -3.74 20.92 15.75
CA TYR A 172 -4.40 21.63 16.84
C TYR A 172 -4.97 20.72 17.91
N THR A 173 -5.07 19.42 17.66
CA THR A 173 -5.47 18.43 18.68
C THR A 173 -4.49 18.45 19.88
N LYS A 174 -3.23 18.83 19.64
CA LYS A 174 -2.20 19.11 20.66
C LYS A 174 -2.69 20.08 21.74
N LEU A 175 -3.61 20.99 21.42
CA LEU A 175 -4.16 21.97 22.36
C LEU A 175 -4.96 21.32 23.50
N HIS A 176 -5.37 20.05 23.39
CA HIS A 176 -6.07 19.38 24.46
C HIS A 176 -5.29 19.36 25.78
N VAL A 177 -3.95 19.38 25.77
CA VAL A 177 -3.14 19.37 26.99
C VAL A 177 -3.48 20.49 27.98
N TRP A 178 -4.01 21.62 27.52
CA TRP A 178 -4.45 22.71 28.39
C TRP A 178 -5.74 22.39 29.18
N ARG A 179 -6.52 21.36 28.79
CA ARG A 179 -7.76 20.96 29.47
C ARG A 179 -7.54 20.18 30.77
N LEU A 180 -6.29 19.88 31.11
CA LEU A 180 -5.93 19.02 32.24
C LEU A 180 -5.70 19.78 33.56
N GLU A 181 -6.32 20.96 33.70
CA GLU A 181 -6.18 21.88 34.85
C GLU A 181 -6.52 21.21 36.18
N ASP A 182 -7.57 20.38 36.21
CA ASP A 182 -8.00 19.65 37.42
C ASP A 182 -7.30 18.28 37.59
N VAL A 183 -6.38 17.94 36.68
CA VAL A 183 -5.73 16.63 36.65
C VAL A 183 -4.24 16.72 36.97
N TYR A 184 -3.51 17.67 36.40
CA TYR A 184 -2.06 17.80 36.58
C TYR A 184 -1.66 19.22 36.99
N GLU A 185 -0.72 19.32 37.92
CA GLU A 185 -0.13 20.60 38.33
C GLU A 185 0.76 21.20 37.24
N SER A 186 1.45 20.34 36.48
CA SER A 186 2.33 20.74 35.39
C SER A 186 2.49 19.62 34.37
N ILE A 187 2.62 20.00 33.10
CA ILE A 187 2.77 19.11 31.96
C ILE A 187 4.05 19.46 31.22
N LEU A 188 4.83 18.43 30.87
CA LEU A 188 5.90 18.53 29.88
C LEU A 188 5.42 17.84 28.60
N PHE A 189 5.11 18.62 27.57
CA PHE A 189 4.73 18.12 26.27
C PHE A 189 5.96 17.95 25.37
N LEU A 190 6.02 16.81 24.66
CA LEU A 190 7.06 16.45 23.71
C LEU A 190 6.44 16.07 22.35
N ASP A 191 6.90 16.70 21.27
CA ASP A 191 6.64 16.17 19.93
C ASP A 191 7.27 14.78 19.78
N THR A 192 6.66 13.94 18.95
CA THR A 192 7.08 12.55 18.80
C THR A 192 8.47 12.41 18.16
N ASP A 193 8.95 13.41 17.44
CA ASP A 193 10.30 13.48 16.84
C ASP A 193 11.36 14.17 17.73
N LEU A 194 11.07 14.39 19.01
CA LEU A 194 12.04 14.83 20.02
C LEU A 194 12.47 13.66 20.92
N MET A 195 13.74 13.28 20.88
CA MET A 195 14.25 12.08 21.56
C MET A 195 15.22 12.38 22.70
N PHE A 196 15.10 11.60 23.78
CA PHE A 196 15.98 11.63 24.96
C PHE A 196 16.61 10.25 25.15
N PHE A 197 17.91 10.13 24.89
CA PHE A 197 18.62 8.84 24.97
C PHE A 197 19.44 8.66 26.25
N ASP A 198 19.95 9.74 26.83
CA ASP A 198 20.92 9.67 27.92
C ASP A 198 20.44 10.28 29.23
N ILE A 199 19.59 11.31 29.19
CA ILE A 199 19.12 12.03 30.38
C ILE A 199 17.61 12.26 30.28
N SER A 200 16.89 11.95 31.36
CA SER A 200 15.46 12.20 31.47
C SER A 200 15.18 13.72 31.57
N PRO A 201 14.16 14.25 30.87
CA PRO A 201 13.81 15.67 30.94
C PRO A 201 13.02 16.04 32.21
N ILE A 202 12.91 15.14 33.19
CA ILE A 202 12.16 15.35 34.43
C ILE A 202 12.62 16.58 35.23
N THR A 203 13.90 16.96 35.14
CA THR A 203 14.43 18.16 35.80
C THR A 203 13.87 19.46 35.22
N LEU A 204 13.27 19.43 34.03
CA LEU A 204 12.60 20.60 33.47
C LEU A 204 11.42 21.07 34.34
N PHE A 205 10.80 20.18 35.12
CA PHE A 205 9.74 20.58 36.04
C PHE A 205 10.22 21.55 37.14
N ASP A 206 11.52 21.64 37.41
CA ASP A 206 12.08 22.58 38.40
C ASP A 206 12.04 24.05 37.90
N PHE A 207 11.85 24.26 36.60
CA PHE A 207 11.64 25.60 36.02
C PHE A 207 10.22 26.13 36.20
N VAL A 208 9.26 25.27 36.60
CA VAL A 208 7.88 25.69 36.83
C VAL A 208 7.82 26.62 38.04
N GLN A 209 7.47 27.88 37.83
CA GLN A 209 7.33 28.83 38.93
C GLN A 209 5.97 28.66 39.65
N PRO A 210 5.93 28.31 40.94
CA PRO A 210 4.67 28.03 41.64
C PRO A 210 3.70 29.21 41.66
N GLN A 211 4.23 30.43 41.81
CA GLN A 211 3.45 31.66 41.95
C GLN A 211 2.96 32.25 40.62
N GLN A 212 3.43 31.73 39.48
CA GLN A 212 3.02 32.20 38.18
C GLN A 212 1.92 31.31 37.62
N MET A 213 0.75 31.91 37.45
CA MET A 213 -0.42 31.30 36.83
C MET A 213 -1.01 32.32 35.85
N PRO A 214 -1.19 31.98 34.58
CA PRO A 214 -0.76 30.74 33.90
C PRO A 214 0.75 30.72 33.56
N PHE A 215 1.32 29.53 33.34
CA PHE A 215 2.76 29.35 33.04
C PHE A 215 2.97 28.55 31.75
N PHE A 216 3.91 29.01 30.92
CA PHE A 216 4.35 28.35 29.69
C PHE A 216 5.85 28.61 29.46
N ALA A 217 6.58 27.57 29.05
CA ALA A 217 8.00 27.62 28.77
C ALA A 217 8.36 26.70 27.60
N SER A 218 9.38 27.07 26.84
CA SER A 218 9.83 26.35 25.65
C SER A 218 11.28 26.73 25.31
N SER A 219 11.89 26.14 24.30
CA SER A 219 13.25 26.51 23.85
C SER A 219 13.18 27.41 22.62
N ARG A 220 14.14 28.34 22.46
CA ARG A 220 14.25 29.14 21.23
C ARG A 220 14.48 28.27 20.01
N ASP A 221 13.92 28.71 18.88
CA ASP A 221 14.28 28.14 17.58
C ASP A 221 15.67 28.60 17.13
N TRP A 222 16.36 27.79 16.32
CA TRP A 222 17.76 28.02 15.94
C TRP A 222 17.92 28.99 14.77
N MET A 223 17.06 28.89 13.75
CA MET A 223 17.12 29.74 12.56
C MET A 223 16.12 30.89 12.71
N ASP A 224 16.66 32.12 12.76
CA ASP A 224 15.99 33.40 13.04
C ASP A 224 15.70 33.67 14.53
N GLY A 225 16.69 34.29 15.20
CA GLY A 225 16.62 34.86 16.55
C GLY A 225 15.63 36.02 16.74
N ASN A 226 14.49 36.01 16.04
CA ASN A 226 13.41 36.98 16.12
C ASN A 226 12.50 36.78 17.36
N GLY A 227 12.93 35.97 18.33
CA GLY A 227 12.17 35.72 19.57
C GLY A 227 11.11 34.62 19.49
N VAL A 228 11.19 33.75 18.47
CA VAL A 228 10.27 32.61 18.26
C VAL A 228 10.79 31.38 19.00
N PHE A 229 9.90 30.66 19.70
CA PHE A 229 10.21 29.38 20.35
C PHE A 229 9.72 28.18 19.54
N ASN A 230 10.37 27.03 19.71
CA ASN A 230 10.04 25.78 19.03
C ASN A 230 9.03 24.96 19.84
N THR A 231 7.89 24.59 19.26
CA THR A 231 6.81 23.94 20.01
C THR A 231 6.98 22.43 20.21
N GLY A 232 8.10 21.85 19.81
CA GLY A 232 8.42 20.45 20.07
C GLY A 232 8.72 20.12 21.53
N LEU A 233 9.07 21.13 22.33
CA LEU A 233 9.22 21.03 23.79
C LEU A 233 8.38 22.12 24.45
N GLN A 234 7.44 21.74 25.30
CA GLN A 234 6.61 22.70 26.04
C GLN A 234 6.48 22.28 27.50
N LEU A 235 6.83 23.17 28.41
CA LEU A 235 6.56 23.00 29.84
C LEU A 235 5.48 23.99 30.23
N LEU A 236 4.34 23.51 30.72
CA LEU A 236 3.18 24.35 30.99
C LEU A 236 2.44 23.94 32.25
N LYS A 237 1.69 24.88 32.81
CA LYS A 237 0.58 24.57 33.73
C LYS A 237 -0.72 24.59 32.92
N PRO A 238 -1.51 23.50 32.93
CA PRO A 238 -2.74 23.44 32.15
C PRO A 238 -3.74 24.50 32.62
N SER A 239 -4.54 25.02 31.69
CA SER A 239 -5.60 26.00 31.99
C SER A 239 -6.72 25.94 30.95
N ASN A 240 -7.94 25.64 31.40
CA ASN A 240 -9.13 25.61 30.56
C ASN A 240 -9.44 26.99 29.94
N ARG A 241 -8.98 28.07 30.58
CA ARG A 241 -9.04 29.41 30.01
C ARG A 241 -8.15 29.52 28.77
N HIS A 242 -6.88 29.15 28.87
CA HIS A 242 -5.96 29.15 27.74
C HIS A 242 -6.40 28.24 26.61
N PHE A 243 -6.96 27.06 26.92
CA PHE A 243 -7.53 26.18 25.91
C PHE A 243 -8.57 26.89 25.03
N ARG A 244 -9.53 27.60 25.66
CA ARG A 244 -10.56 28.36 24.94
C ARG A 244 -9.99 29.51 24.14
N GLU A 245 -9.12 30.33 24.74
CA GLU A 245 -8.49 31.48 24.06
C GLU A 245 -7.60 31.02 22.87
N LEU A 246 -6.91 29.88 22.99
CA LEU A 246 -6.13 29.29 21.90
C LEU A 246 -7.02 28.78 20.77
N LEU A 247 -8.16 28.15 21.07
CA LEU A 247 -9.13 27.74 20.05
C LEU A 247 -9.76 28.94 19.33
N GLU A 248 -10.11 29.99 20.06
CA GLU A 248 -10.62 31.24 19.49
C GLU A 248 -9.58 31.89 18.55
N LEU A 249 -8.31 31.92 18.95
CA LEU A 249 -7.23 32.40 18.10
C LEU A 249 -7.00 31.49 16.88
N ALA A 250 -7.15 30.18 17.07
CA ALA A 250 -6.98 29.19 16.00
C ALA A 250 -8.02 29.34 14.87
N ALA A 251 -9.23 29.81 15.21
CA ALA A 251 -10.32 30.03 14.25
C ALA A 251 -10.04 31.14 13.22
N ASP A 252 -9.01 31.98 13.43
CA ASP A 252 -8.60 33.00 12.48
C ASP A 252 -7.47 32.48 11.57
N PRO A 253 -7.75 32.13 10.30
CA PRO A 253 -6.75 31.54 9.40
C PRO A 253 -5.60 32.49 9.04
N ASN A 254 -5.80 33.81 9.16
CA ASN A 254 -4.76 34.82 8.90
C ASN A 254 -3.75 34.91 10.04
N LYS A 255 -4.15 34.54 11.26
CA LYS A 255 -3.32 34.61 12.48
C LYS A 255 -2.56 33.32 12.79
N THR A 256 -2.72 32.28 11.98
CA THR A 256 -2.29 30.91 12.30
C THR A 256 -1.35 30.30 11.25
N ARG A 257 -0.48 31.11 10.63
CA ARG A 257 0.53 30.59 9.68
C ARG A 257 1.52 29.69 10.45
N TYR A 258 1.98 28.58 9.87
CA TYR A 258 2.94 27.63 10.47
C TYR A 258 2.42 26.72 11.61
N GLY A 259 1.16 26.27 11.55
CA GLY A 259 0.65 25.22 12.44
C GLY A 259 0.56 25.62 13.92
N ASP A 260 0.80 24.68 14.83
CA ASP A 260 0.80 24.90 16.28
C ASP A 260 1.93 25.85 16.71
N GLN A 261 3.12 25.75 16.09
CA GLN A 261 4.24 26.64 16.39
C GLN A 261 3.87 28.10 16.17
N GLY A 262 3.29 28.41 15.01
CA GLY A 262 2.86 29.78 14.71
C GLY A 262 1.74 30.27 15.62
N LEU A 263 0.75 29.42 15.91
CA LEU A 263 -0.35 29.76 16.83
C LEU A 263 0.19 30.08 18.24
N LEU A 264 1.03 29.22 18.79
CA LEU A 264 1.57 29.38 20.15
C LEU A 264 2.52 30.57 20.24
N ASN A 265 3.37 30.80 19.23
CA ASN A 265 4.21 31.99 19.18
C ASN A 265 3.39 33.28 19.07
N ARG A 266 2.24 33.25 18.40
CA ARG A 266 1.35 34.42 18.39
C ARG A 266 0.67 34.65 19.75
N PHE A 267 0.39 33.57 20.48
CA PHE A 267 -0.28 33.64 21.79
C PHE A 267 0.67 34.05 22.93
N PHE A 268 1.88 33.48 22.96
CA PHE A 268 2.87 33.66 24.04
C PHE A 268 4.10 34.48 23.65
N GLY A 269 4.37 34.68 22.36
CA GLY A 269 5.55 35.40 21.88
C GLY A 269 5.47 36.91 22.08
N ALA A 270 6.41 37.65 21.48
CA ALA A 270 6.55 39.10 21.70
C ALA A 270 5.30 39.94 21.34
N GLU A 271 4.45 39.42 20.46
CA GLU A 271 3.20 40.07 20.03
C GLU A 271 1.96 39.59 20.82
N GLY A 272 2.13 38.60 21.70
CA GLY A 272 1.08 38.04 22.54
C GLY A 272 0.89 38.80 23.86
N LEU A 273 -0.27 38.61 24.50
CA LEU A 273 -0.55 39.16 25.83
C LEU A 273 -0.02 38.29 26.97
N ASN A 274 0.44 37.07 26.66
CA ASN A 274 0.96 36.10 27.61
C ASN A 274 2.48 35.99 27.46
N SER A 275 3.20 35.82 28.57
CA SER A 275 4.65 35.64 28.56
C SER A 275 5.04 34.17 28.52
N TRP A 276 6.27 33.90 28.07
CA TRP A 276 6.88 32.56 28.10
C TRP A 276 8.28 32.59 28.74
N TYR A 277 8.71 31.44 29.27
CA TYR A 277 10.05 31.24 29.81
C TYR A 277 10.92 30.43 28.85
N GLU A 278 12.16 30.89 28.67
CA GLU A 278 13.13 30.19 27.84
C GLU A 278 13.80 29.05 28.60
N LEU A 279 13.61 27.84 28.09
CA LEU A 279 14.32 26.63 28.48
C LEU A 279 15.64 26.52 27.72
N PRO A 280 16.70 25.95 28.33
CA PRO A 280 17.99 25.79 27.65
C PRO A 280 17.86 25.01 26.34
N ALA A 281 18.52 25.50 25.29
CA ALA A 281 18.47 24.90 23.95
C ALA A 281 18.95 23.44 23.89
N LEU A 282 19.78 23.00 24.84
CA LEU A 282 20.26 21.62 24.94
C LEU A 282 19.13 20.59 25.13
N TRP A 283 17.95 20.99 25.59
CA TRP A 283 16.79 20.11 25.77
C TRP A 283 15.93 19.94 24.51
N ASN A 284 16.16 20.76 23.48
CA ASN A 284 15.40 20.75 22.23
C ASN A 284 16.34 21.14 21.07
N MET A 285 17.39 20.36 20.86
CA MET A 285 18.38 20.60 19.82
C MET A 285 17.78 20.25 18.44
N ASN A 286 17.40 21.27 17.69
CA ASN A 286 16.88 21.14 16.32
C ASN A 286 17.96 21.40 15.25
N HIS A 287 17.63 21.25 13.97
CA HIS A 287 18.55 21.46 12.86
C HIS A 287 19.84 20.63 12.96
N LEU A 288 19.68 19.32 13.21
CA LEU A 288 20.80 18.38 13.41
C LEU A 288 21.78 18.36 12.23
N GLU A 289 21.31 18.69 11.02
CA GLU A 289 22.11 18.84 9.80
C GLU A 289 23.17 19.96 9.87
N GLN A 290 23.06 20.87 10.84
CA GLN A 290 23.96 22.01 11.01
C GLN A 290 24.78 21.95 12.31
N ARG A 291 24.72 20.84 13.05
CA ARG A 291 25.37 20.71 14.37
C ARG A 291 26.73 20.04 14.25
N SER A 292 27.66 20.48 15.09
CA SER A 292 28.93 19.77 15.33
C SER A 292 28.76 18.61 16.31
N ILE A 293 29.70 17.66 16.28
CA ILE A 293 29.74 16.53 17.24
C ILE A 293 29.73 17.02 18.70
N ALA A 294 30.46 18.08 19.01
CA ALA A 294 30.52 18.65 20.36
C ALA A 294 29.13 19.10 20.83
N GLN A 295 28.40 19.83 19.99
CA GLN A 295 27.04 20.28 20.31
C GLN A 295 26.06 19.11 20.48
N ILE A 296 26.16 18.09 19.62
CA ILE A 296 25.33 16.88 19.73
C ILE A 296 25.62 16.14 21.05
N ASN A 297 26.90 15.99 21.43
CA ASN A 297 27.28 15.32 22.67
C ASN A 297 26.89 16.08 23.93
N GLU A 298 26.81 17.41 23.86
CA GLU A 298 26.36 18.26 24.97
C GLU A 298 24.82 18.35 25.08
N SER A 299 24.10 17.92 24.03
CA SER A 299 22.64 17.97 24.01
C SER A 299 22.00 16.83 24.81
N TYR A 300 20.84 17.12 25.39
CA TYR A 300 20.01 16.16 26.13
C TYR A 300 18.82 15.68 25.31
N GLY A 301 18.21 16.60 24.54
CA GLY A 301 17.09 16.31 23.65
C GLY A 301 17.47 16.62 22.20
N LEU A 302 17.29 15.64 21.31
CA LEU A 302 17.59 15.73 19.89
C LEU A 302 16.28 15.72 19.10
N HIS A 303 16.02 16.80 18.36
CA HIS A 303 14.79 17.01 17.60
C HIS A 303 15.06 16.78 16.12
N GLY A 304 14.50 15.70 15.57
CA GLY A 304 14.63 15.35 14.16
C GLY A 304 13.96 14.03 13.82
N LYS A 305 13.75 13.80 12.53
CA LYS A 305 13.13 12.57 12.03
C LYS A 305 14.19 11.51 11.79
N PHE A 306 14.64 10.87 12.87
CA PHE A 306 15.75 9.91 12.88
C PHE A 306 15.62 8.81 11.80
N TRP A 307 14.40 8.42 11.46
CA TRP A 307 14.11 7.40 10.46
C TRP A 307 14.35 7.87 9.01
N SER A 308 14.29 9.17 8.72
CA SER A 308 14.38 9.72 7.36
C SER A 308 15.52 10.70 7.14
N GLU A 309 16.06 11.28 8.22
CA GLU A 309 17.00 12.40 8.13
C GLU A 309 18.46 12.00 8.33
N CYS A 310 18.75 10.72 8.57
CA CYS A 310 20.11 10.31 8.91
C CYS A 310 21.13 10.57 7.80
N THR A 311 20.70 10.70 6.53
CA THR A 311 21.55 11.07 5.39
C THR A 311 21.77 12.57 5.24
N PHE A 312 20.96 13.40 5.89
CA PHE A 312 21.13 14.86 5.90
C PHE A 312 22.12 15.33 6.97
N TRP A 313 22.41 14.49 7.97
CA TRP A 313 23.39 14.82 9.01
C TRP A 313 24.82 14.82 8.44
N PRO A 314 25.70 15.72 8.90
CA PRO A 314 27.11 15.68 8.56
C PRO A 314 27.71 14.30 8.85
N GLU A 315 28.51 13.76 7.92
CA GLU A 315 29.14 12.43 8.03
C GLU A 315 29.81 12.21 9.40
N GLU A 316 30.45 13.27 9.93
CA GLU A 316 31.10 13.29 11.23
C GLU A 316 30.14 13.09 12.43
N THR A 317 28.89 13.55 12.35
CA THR A 317 27.86 13.39 13.41
C THR A 317 26.93 12.21 13.17
N GLN A 318 26.80 11.78 11.93
CA GLN A 318 25.85 10.78 11.47
C GLN A 318 25.93 9.48 12.28
N HIS A 319 27.15 8.97 12.50
CA HIS A 319 27.37 7.75 13.27
C HIS A 319 26.85 7.88 14.72
N VAL A 320 27.14 9.00 15.39
CA VAL A 320 26.80 9.20 16.81
C VAL A 320 25.29 9.29 17.01
N ILE A 321 24.60 10.10 16.20
CA ILE A 321 23.15 10.29 16.32
C ILE A 321 22.42 8.99 15.98
N PHE A 322 22.82 8.34 14.88
CA PHE A 322 22.20 7.10 14.42
C PHE A 322 22.41 5.95 15.42
N GLN A 323 23.60 5.84 16.02
CA GLN A 323 23.90 4.81 17.02
C GLN A 323 22.98 4.92 18.24
N LYS A 324 22.79 6.13 18.78
CA LYS A 324 21.91 6.35 19.94
C LYS A 324 20.47 5.90 19.65
N TRP A 325 19.95 6.28 18.49
CA TRP A 325 18.61 5.87 18.04
C TRP A 325 18.51 4.36 17.84
N ARG A 326 19.47 3.76 17.11
CA ARG A 326 19.55 2.32 16.87
C ARG A 326 19.52 1.51 18.17
N ASP A 327 20.37 1.86 19.14
CA ASP A 327 20.51 1.10 20.38
C ASP A 327 19.22 1.14 21.23
N ALA A 328 18.51 2.27 21.22
CA ALA A 328 17.21 2.40 21.87
C ALA A 328 16.12 1.58 21.14
N MET A 329 16.11 1.60 19.81
CA MET A 329 15.19 0.81 18.98
C MET A 329 15.40 -0.71 19.16
N ILE A 330 16.66 -1.17 19.23
CA ILE A 330 16.99 -2.57 19.53
C ILE A 330 16.40 -2.97 20.88
N SER A 331 16.58 -2.14 21.90
CA SER A 331 16.10 -2.44 23.25
C SER A 331 14.58 -2.49 23.33
N LEU A 332 13.90 -1.58 22.64
CA LEU A 332 12.44 -1.60 22.49
C LEU A 332 11.95 -2.86 21.77
N ARG A 333 12.59 -3.23 20.66
CA ARG A 333 12.25 -4.43 19.88
C ARG A 333 12.39 -5.70 20.72
N LYS A 334 13.41 -5.81 21.60
CA LYS A 334 13.55 -6.95 22.52
C LYS A 334 12.32 -7.13 23.41
N ILE A 335 11.78 -6.03 23.96
CA ILE A 335 10.59 -6.08 24.79
C ILE A 335 9.38 -6.56 23.97
N GLN A 336 9.18 -6.01 22.76
CA GLN A 336 8.07 -6.45 21.88
C GLN A 336 8.14 -7.94 21.54
N LEU A 337 9.33 -8.43 21.16
CA LEU A 337 9.52 -9.85 20.83
C LEU A 337 9.23 -10.77 22.02
N SER A 338 9.50 -10.33 23.25
CA SER A 338 9.18 -11.11 24.46
C SER A 338 7.67 -11.20 24.75
N HIS A 339 6.88 -10.25 24.26
CA HIS A 339 5.42 -10.22 24.45
C HIS A 339 4.62 -10.86 23.30
N LEU A 340 5.21 -10.99 22.10
CA LEU A 340 4.56 -11.60 20.93
C LEU A 340 3.90 -12.97 21.22
N PRO A 341 4.52 -13.92 21.96
CA PRO A 341 3.91 -15.21 22.25
C PRO A 341 2.54 -15.12 22.93
N HIS A 342 2.33 -14.08 23.75
CA HIS A 342 1.10 -13.87 24.51
C HIS A 342 0.15 -12.89 23.83
N ASN A 343 0.65 -12.09 22.89
CA ASN A 343 -0.07 -10.99 22.26
C ASN A 343 0.37 -10.86 20.79
N PRO A 344 -0.10 -11.76 19.90
CA PRO A 344 0.41 -11.88 18.54
C PRO A 344 0.07 -10.68 17.63
N ASN A 345 -0.83 -9.81 18.08
CA ASN A 345 -1.27 -8.62 17.36
C ASN A 345 -0.46 -7.36 17.72
N ILE A 346 0.56 -7.47 18.60
CA ILE A 346 1.42 -6.32 18.93
C ILE A 346 2.21 -5.91 17.68
N PRO A 347 2.16 -4.63 17.27
CA PRO A 347 3.00 -4.13 16.19
C PRO A 347 4.45 -4.10 16.67
N VAL A 348 5.42 -4.51 15.83
CA VAL A 348 6.85 -4.60 16.18
C VAL A 348 7.66 -3.56 15.41
N VAL A 349 8.52 -2.79 16.11
CA VAL A 349 9.38 -1.77 15.48
C VAL A 349 10.47 -2.42 14.62
N PRO A 350 11.05 -1.76 13.59
CA PRO A 350 12.03 -2.39 12.72
C PRO A 350 13.30 -2.73 13.48
N ALA A 351 13.98 -3.78 13.04
CA ALA A 351 15.38 -3.97 13.40
C ALA A 351 16.23 -2.96 12.63
N ILE A 352 16.99 -2.15 13.38
CA ILE A 352 17.81 -1.07 12.82
C ILE A 352 19.22 -1.61 12.54
N PRO A 353 19.77 -1.47 11.32
CA PRO A 353 21.11 -1.95 10.98
C PRO A 353 22.18 -1.13 11.71
N GLU A 354 23.44 -1.53 11.57
CA GLU A 354 24.54 -0.93 12.34
C GLU A 354 24.82 0.53 11.99
N THR A 355 24.64 0.91 10.72
CA THR A 355 25.01 2.23 10.21
C THR A 355 23.86 2.88 9.42
N CYS A 356 23.85 4.22 9.36
CA CYS A 356 22.90 4.94 8.51
C CYS A 356 23.09 4.60 7.03
N SER A 357 24.32 4.31 6.57
CA SER A 357 24.56 3.90 5.17
C SER A 357 23.86 2.59 4.80
N LEU A 358 23.69 1.68 5.76
CA LEU A 358 22.88 0.46 5.59
C LEU A 358 21.38 0.74 5.73
N TRP A 359 21.00 1.77 6.51
CA TRP A 359 19.61 2.16 6.72
C TRP A 359 19.00 2.95 5.55
N ALA A 360 19.73 3.91 5.00
CA ALA A 360 19.23 4.83 4.00
C ALA A 360 18.63 4.12 2.76
N PRO A 361 19.26 3.07 2.20
CA PRO A 361 18.67 2.31 1.09
C PRO A 361 17.44 1.47 1.49
N LEU A 362 17.26 1.19 2.79
CA LEU A 362 16.06 0.53 3.30
C LEU A 362 14.89 1.52 3.36
N PHE A 363 15.15 2.79 3.69
CA PHE A 363 14.13 3.84 3.78
C PHE A 363 13.77 4.47 2.42
N GLU A 364 14.74 4.74 1.55
CA GLU A 364 14.51 5.37 0.23
C GLU A 364 13.71 4.50 -0.76
N ALA A 365 13.59 3.21 -0.48
CA ALA A 365 12.68 2.32 -1.20
C ALA A 365 11.24 2.66 -0.80
N THR A 366 10.70 3.74 -1.37
CA THR A 366 9.37 4.31 -1.05
C THR A 366 8.16 3.42 -1.41
N THR A 367 8.41 2.15 -1.70
CA THR A 367 7.46 1.10 -2.07
C THR A 367 7.29 0.04 -0.98
N ILE A 368 8.05 0.11 0.12
CA ILE A 368 8.06 -0.93 1.16
C ILE A 368 6.90 -0.74 2.12
N LYS A 369 5.96 -1.69 2.09
CA LYS A 369 4.83 -1.76 3.03
C LYS A 369 5.29 -1.95 4.46
N TRP A 370 4.53 -1.44 5.43
CA TRP A 370 4.88 -1.47 6.86
C TRP A 370 5.34 -2.87 7.35
N GLN A 371 4.69 -3.93 6.87
CA GLN A 371 5.08 -5.31 7.17
C GLN A 371 6.39 -5.74 6.49
N SER A 372 6.71 -5.25 5.29
CA SER A 372 7.90 -5.65 4.53
C SER A 372 9.21 -5.00 4.99
N SER A 373 9.17 -3.88 5.71
CA SER A 373 10.33 -3.25 6.35
C SER A 373 10.59 -3.74 7.78
N MET A 374 9.63 -4.43 8.38
CA MET A 374 9.69 -4.86 9.79
C MET A 374 9.35 -6.34 10.00
N PRO A 375 9.86 -7.31 9.18
CA PRO A 375 9.48 -8.70 9.35
C PRO A 375 9.77 -9.17 10.78
N THR A 376 8.76 -9.75 11.39
CA THR A 376 8.89 -10.53 12.62
C THR A 376 9.44 -11.90 12.25
N LEU A 377 10.59 -12.26 12.80
CA LEU A 377 11.24 -13.55 12.58
C LEU A 377 11.25 -14.33 13.88
N ALA A 378 10.90 -15.61 13.82
CA ALA A 378 11.20 -16.55 14.89
C ALA A 378 12.19 -17.62 14.39
N LEU A 379 13.23 -17.87 15.17
CA LEU A 379 14.10 -19.04 15.04
C LEU A 379 13.52 -20.17 15.86
N ILE A 380 13.34 -21.32 15.22
CA ILE A 380 12.81 -22.53 15.85
C ILE A 380 13.96 -23.52 15.98
N SER A 381 14.26 -23.89 17.23
CA SER A 381 15.22 -24.94 17.59
C SER A 381 14.51 -26.08 18.28
N PHE A 382 15.14 -27.26 18.29
CA PHE A 382 14.64 -28.40 19.06
C PHE A 382 15.48 -28.62 20.31
N GLU A 383 14.87 -29.17 21.36
CA GLU A 383 15.54 -29.54 22.62
C GLU A 383 16.66 -30.57 22.43
N SER A 384 16.66 -31.29 21.31
CA SER A 384 17.71 -32.21 20.91
C SER A 384 18.99 -31.51 20.44
N ALA A 385 18.97 -30.20 20.18
CA ALA A 385 20.16 -29.42 19.86
C ALA A 385 21.10 -29.27 21.07
N SER A 386 22.41 -29.25 20.82
CA SER A 386 23.39 -29.08 21.90
C SER A 386 23.27 -27.70 22.58
N VAL A 387 23.68 -27.59 23.85
CA VAL A 387 23.69 -26.32 24.59
C VAL A 387 24.52 -25.25 23.88
N ASP A 388 25.68 -25.63 23.35
CA ASP A 388 26.54 -24.72 22.59
C ASP A 388 25.84 -24.24 21.31
N THR A 389 25.17 -25.15 20.61
CA THR A 389 24.38 -24.83 19.42
C THR A 389 23.27 -23.84 19.74
N ILE A 390 22.46 -24.11 20.77
CA ILE A 390 21.38 -23.23 21.24
C ILE A 390 21.96 -21.85 21.58
N SER A 391 23.10 -21.80 22.28
CA SER A 391 23.77 -20.55 22.65
C SER A 391 24.16 -19.70 21.43
N THR A 392 24.63 -20.30 20.33
CA THR A 392 24.92 -19.53 19.10
C THR A 392 23.67 -18.89 18.49
N ARG A 393 22.52 -19.57 18.57
CA ARG A 393 21.22 -19.10 18.04
C ARG A 393 20.60 -18.03 18.93
N GLU A 394 20.74 -18.17 20.25
CA GLU A 394 20.38 -17.13 21.22
C GLU A 394 21.22 -15.87 20.98
N THR A 395 22.51 -16.04 20.72
CA THR A 395 23.41 -14.92 20.40
C THR A 395 22.96 -14.20 19.12
N PHE A 396 22.65 -14.93 18.05
CA PHE A 396 22.17 -14.34 16.80
C PHE A 396 20.80 -13.65 16.97
N SER A 397 19.82 -14.32 17.58
CA SER A 397 18.47 -13.75 17.81
C SER A 397 18.50 -12.50 18.68
N SER A 398 19.35 -12.48 19.70
CA SER A 398 19.50 -11.35 20.64
C SER A 398 20.35 -10.21 20.09
N TYR A 399 21.26 -10.47 19.15
CA TYR A 399 22.03 -9.45 18.46
C TYR A 399 21.08 -8.60 17.62
N GLY A 400 21.06 -7.27 17.84
CA GLY A 400 20.18 -6.37 17.09
C GLY A 400 18.67 -6.63 17.26
N ALA A 401 18.27 -7.51 18.19
CA ALA A 401 16.89 -7.97 18.35
C ALA A 401 16.28 -8.52 17.04
N GLN A 402 17.06 -9.31 16.32
CA GLN A 402 16.69 -9.76 14.98
C GLN A 402 15.49 -10.71 14.96
N ALA A 403 15.41 -11.61 15.94
CA ALA A 403 14.40 -12.66 15.97
C ALA A 403 14.00 -13.02 17.41
N ALA A 404 12.81 -13.60 17.56
CA ALA A 404 12.52 -14.43 18.72
C ALA A 404 13.22 -15.78 18.56
N HIS A 405 13.64 -16.41 19.65
CA HIS A 405 14.18 -17.77 19.63
C HIS A 405 13.27 -18.67 20.46
N ILE A 406 12.74 -19.70 19.83
CA ILE A 406 11.77 -20.63 20.39
C ILE A 406 12.38 -22.03 20.33
N ILE A 407 12.39 -22.71 21.48
CA ILE A 407 12.88 -24.08 21.62
C ILE A 407 11.65 -24.99 21.78
N LEU A 408 11.58 -26.05 20.98
CA LEU A 408 10.49 -27.01 20.95
C LEU A 408 10.97 -28.44 21.26
N PRO A 409 10.13 -29.30 21.83
CA PRO A 409 10.42 -30.73 21.84
C PRO A 409 10.49 -31.27 20.41
N SER A 410 11.31 -32.29 20.19
CA SER A 410 11.39 -32.99 18.90
C SER A 410 10.03 -33.61 18.57
N GLN A 411 9.54 -33.39 17.35
CA GLN A 411 8.21 -33.83 16.93
C GLN A 411 8.18 -34.16 15.43
N SER A 412 7.18 -34.92 14.99
CA SER A 412 6.97 -35.24 13.57
C SER A 412 6.69 -33.99 12.73
N LEU A 413 6.98 -34.05 11.43
CA LEU A 413 6.67 -32.96 10.49
C LEU A 413 5.22 -32.49 10.56
N VAL A 414 4.25 -33.41 10.64
CA VAL A 414 2.82 -33.05 10.69
C VAL A 414 2.51 -32.28 11.98
N SER A 415 3.00 -32.77 13.13
CA SER A 415 2.85 -32.08 14.42
C SER A 415 3.50 -30.68 14.39
N LEU A 416 4.71 -30.59 13.84
CA LEU A 416 5.42 -29.33 13.68
C LEU A 416 4.61 -28.35 12.83
N LEU A 417 4.25 -28.72 11.61
CA LEU A 417 3.52 -27.82 10.70
C LEU A 417 2.15 -27.43 11.25
N THR A 418 1.46 -28.34 11.95
CA THR A 418 0.19 -28.05 12.62
C THR A 418 0.38 -26.97 13.68
N TRP A 419 1.41 -27.10 14.51
CA TRP A 419 1.73 -26.14 15.56
C TRP A 419 2.19 -24.79 14.99
N LEU A 420 3.11 -24.80 14.00
CA LEU A 420 3.55 -23.59 13.31
C LEU A 420 2.37 -22.85 12.70
N ASN A 421 1.43 -23.55 12.06
CA ASN A 421 0.31 -22.94 11.36
C ASN A 421 -0.81 -22.41 12.28
N SER A 422 -1.08 -23.11 13.39
CA SER A 422 -2.11 -22.73 14.37
C SER A 422 -1.62 -21.69 15.37
N SER A 423 -0.31 -21.60 15.60
CA SER A 423 0.29 -20.73 16.62
C SER A 423 1.20 -19.69 15.98
N LEU A 424 2.38 -20.09 15.50
CA LEU A 424 3.47 -19.14 15.21
C LEU A 424 3.30 -18.35 13.90
N LEU A 425 2.75 -18.92 12.83
CA LEU A 425 2.53 -18.22 11.56
C LEU A 425 1.45 -17.14 11.71
N LEU A 426 0.66 -17.14 12.79
CA LEU A 426 -0.21 -16.01 13.14
C LEU A 426 0.58 -14.84 13.74
N GLN A 427 1.70 -15.10 14.42
CA GLN A 427 2.42 -14.11 15.23
C GLN A 427 3.67 -13.57 14.52
N TYR A 428 4.31 -14.37 13.67
CA TYR A 428 5.54 -14.02 12.95
C TYR A 428 5.34 -13.99 11.44
N ASP A 429 6.05 -13.12 10.75
CA ASP A 429 6.05 -13.02 9.28
C ASP A 429 6.89 -14.13 8.65
N PHE A 430 7.95 -14.54 9.34
CA PHE A 430 8.81 -15.65 8.94
C PHE A 430 9.12 -16.55 10.11
N LEU A 431 9.13 -17.86 9.86
CA LEU A 431 9.61 -18.87 10.80
C LEU A 431 10.79 -19.59 10.18
N TRP A 432 11.95 -19.53 10.85
CA TRP A 432 13.15 -20.25 10.45
C TRP A 432 13.32 -21.49 11.30
N VAL A 433 13.04 -22.65 10.72
CA VAL A 433 13.23 -23.94 11.37
C VAL A 433 14.64 -24.43 11.10
N LEU A 434 15.39 -24.63 12.18
CA LEU A 434 16.80 -25.03 12.16
C LEU A 434 16.93 -26.49 12.61
N SER A 435 17.77 -27.28 11.94
CA SER A 435 18.17 -28.61 12.44
C SER A 435 18.96 -28.49 13.73
N ASP A 436 19.23 -29.61 14.42
CA ASP A 436 20.00 -29.63 15.66
C ASP A 436 21.49 -29.24 15.50
N ALA A 437 22.01 -29.31 14.28
CA ALA A 437 23.41 -29.06 13.95
C ALA A 437 23.70 -27.61 13.48
N ALA A 438 22.67 -26.81 13.18
CA ALA A 438 22.85 -25.46 12.66
C ALA A 438 23.43 -24.49 13.71
N ILE A 439 24.65 -24.00 13.49
CA ILE A 439 25.33 -23.04 14.37
C ILE A 439 25.49 -21.68 13.67
N PHE A 440 25.29 -20.58 14.38
CA PHE A 440 25.61 -19.25 13.83
C PHE A 440 27.09 -18.94 14.06
N ARG A 441 27.82 -18.61 13.00
CA ARG A 441 29.21 -18.12 13.14
C ARG A 441 29.16 -16.68 13.65
N THR A 442 30.19 -16.24 14.38
CA THR A 442 30.28 -14.91 15.03
C THR A 442 29.70 -13.77 14.18
N PRO A 443 29.01 -12.79 14.80
CA PRO A 443 28.01 -12.00 14.11
C PRO A 443 28.66 -11.06 13.10
N SER A 444 28.30 -11.17 11.81
CA SER A 444 28.27 -10.02 10.90
C SER A 444 26.83 -9.76 10.39
N PRO A 445 25.90 -9.41 11.29
CA PRO A 445 24.46 -9.21 11.08
C PRO A 445 24.10 -8.07 10.12
N SER A 446 25.11 -7.35 9.63
CA SER A 446 24.97 -6.32 8.59
C SER A 446 24.39 -6.88 7.28
N LEU A 447 24.39 -8.20 7.07
CA LEU A 447 23.93 -8.83 5.84
C LEU A 447 22.55 -9.48 5.95
N PHE A 448 22.10 -9.90 7.13
CA PHE A 448 20.85 -10.65 7.26
C PHE A 448 19.59 -9.83 6.93
N HIS A 449 19.48 -8.58 7.37
CA HIS A 449 18.34 -7.73 7.02
C HIS A 449 18.25 -7.40 5.53
N PRO A 450 19.35 -7.03 4.85
CA PRO A 450 19.39 -6.97 3.39
C PRO A 450 18.99 -8.30 2.73
N THR A 451 19.41 -9.43 3.32
CA THR A 451 19.07 -10.77 2.82
C THR A 451 17.59 -11.09 3.00
N LEU A 452 16.97 -10.79 4.13
CA LEU A 452 15.53 -10.93 4.36
C LEU A 452 14.73 -9.98 3.44
N LYS A 453 15.21 -8.75 3.23
CA LYS A 453 14.63 -7.82 2.26
C LYS A 453 14.68 -8.41 0.85
N GLU A 454 15.82 -8.98 0.46
CA GLU A 454 16.01 -9.61 -0.84
C GLU A 454 15.17 -10.90 -0.97
N MET A 455 15.10 -11.72 0.07
CA MET A 455 14.22 -12.89 0.16
C MET A 455 12.76 -12.47 -0.01
N ARG A 456 12.30 -11.44 0.71
CA ARG A 456 10.92 -10.94 0.60
C ARG A 456 10.66 -10.27 -0.75
N LYS A 457 11.63 -9.54 -1.31
CA LYS A 457 11.55 -8.98 -2.67
C LYS A 457 11.38 -10.10 -3.70
N ARG A 458 12.15 -11.19 -3.57
CA ARG A 458 12.04 -12.39 -4.42
C ARG A 458 10.73 -13.14 -4.20
N ALA A 459 10.21 -13.14 -2.98
CA ALA A 459 8.94 -13.80 -2.63
C ALA A 459 7.70 -13.02 -3.10
N GLY A 460 7.80 -11.71 -3.29
CA GLY A 460 6.64 -10.84 -3.46
C GLY A 460 5.72 -10.85 -2.22
N LEU A 461 4.41 -10.69 -2.42
CA LEU A 461 3.38 -10.95 -1.40
C LEU A 461 2.97 -12.44 -1.36
N GLY A 462 3.82 -13.32 -1.89
CA GLY A 462 3.50 -14.73 -2.14
C GLY A 462 3.73 -15.65 -0.94
N ASP A 463 3.16 -16.84 -1.06
CA ASP A 463 3.28 -17.96 -0.14
C ASP A 463 4.56 -18.77 -0.41
N VAL A 464 5.66 -18.32 0.20
CA VAL A 464 7.02 -18.78 -0.13
C VAL A 464 7.66 -19.62 0.98
N LEU A 465 8.34 -20.68 0.55
CA LEU A 465 9.20 -21.54 1.34
C LEU A 465 10.64 -21.40 0.83
N PHE A 466 11.56 -21.00 1.70
CA PHE A 466 13.00 -21.01 1.42
C PHE A 466 13.63 -22.25 2.06
N VAL A 467 14.45 -22.96 1.30
CA VAL A 467 15.25 -24.09 1.80
C VAL A 467 16.72 -23.83 1.51
N PHE A 468 17.62 -24.32 2.35
CA PHE A 468 19.03 -23.89 2.33
C PHE A 468 19.99 -25.02 1.97
N GLN A 469 20.81 -24.90 0.93
CA GLN A 469 21.81 -25.91 0.57
C GLN A 469 23.02 -25.87 1.51
N ASP A 470 22.80 -26.21 2.77
CA ASP A 470 23.73 -26.14 3.90
C ASP A 470 24.50 -27.46 4.08
N CYS A 471 23.90 -28.61 3.76
CA CYS A 471 24.55 -29.92 3.86
C CYS A 471 25.28 -30.38 2.60
N ALA A 472 24.61 -30.38 1.45
CA ALA A 472 25.17 -30.84 0.18
C ALA A 472 24.50 -30.09 -0.99
N PRO A 473 25.00 -30.17 -2.23
CA PRO A 473 24.39 -29.51 -3.39
C PRO A 473 22.92 -29.87 -3.64
N THR A 474 22.43 -30.92 -2.99
CA THR A 474 21.06 -31.44 -3.10
C THR A 474 20.43 -31.73 -1.73
N LYS A 475 21.02 -31.30 -0.62
CA LYS A 475 20.48 -31.56 0.73
C LYS A 475 20.44 -30.30 1.56
N THR A 476 19.37 -30.17 2.33
CA THR A 476 19.18 -29.11 3.31
C THR A 476 18.74 -29.68 4.66
N ALA A 477 19.09 -29.04 5.76
CA ALA A 477 18.58 -29.39 7.08
C ALA A 477 17.74 -28.27 7.73
N SER A 478 17.56 -27.15 7.04
CA SER A 478 16.82 -26.00 7.56
C SER A 478 15.90 -25.38 6.51
N PHE A 479 14.84 -24.73 6.94
CA PHE A 479 13.93 -24.01 6.04
C PHE A 479 13.35 -22.77 6.72
N LEU A 480 13.01 -21.79 5.90
CA LEU A 480 12.37 -20.54 6.30
C LEU A 480 11.03 -20.44 5.57
N ILE A 481 9.94 -20.32 6.31
CA ILE A 481 8.57 -20.27 5.76
C ILE A 481 7.91 -18.93 6.06
N SER A 482 7.20 -18.36 5.09
CA SER A 482 6.46 -17.10 5.27
C SER A 482 5.07 -17.32 5.88
N ARG A 483 4.54 -16.29 6.55
CA ARG A 483 3.15 -16.27 7.06
C ARG A 483 2.11 -16.52 5.98
N GLU A 484 2.32 -16.00 4.78
CA GLU A 484 1.41 -16.15 3.65
C GLU A 484 1.30 -17.62 3.21
N ALA A 485 2.30 -18.45 3.55
CA ALA A 485 2.30 -19.89 3.27
C ALA A 485 1.24 -20.69 4.05
N ARG A 486 0.56 -20.10 5.04
CA ARG A 486 -0.46 -20.79 5.86
C ARG A 486 -1.52 -21.51 5.04
N GLY A 487 -2.00 -20.89 3.95
CA GLY A 487 -2.98 -21.54 3.06
C GLY A 487 -2.45 -22.84 2.46
N LYS A 488 -1.20 -22.84 1.98
CA LYS A 488 -0.54 -24.06 1.45
C LYS A 488 -0.25 -25.08 2.54
N VAL A 489 0.16 -24.64 3.74
CA VAL A 489 0.38 -25.52 4.88
C VAL A 489 -0.93 -26.21 5.29
N ASN A 490 -2.04 -25.47 5.37
CA ASN A 490 -3.38 -26.02 5.61
C ASN A 490 -3.74 -27.07 4.57
N ASN A 491 -3.63 -26.73 3.29
CA ASN A 491 -3.98 -27.65 2.21
C ASN A 491 -3.11 -28.92 2.23
N PHE A 492 -1.84 -28.80 2.59
CA PHE A 492 -0.95 -29.95 2.80
C PHE A 492 -1.43 -30.81 3.97
N LEU A 493 -1.70 -30.22 5.13
CA LEU A 493 -2.16 -30.94 6.33
C LEU A 493 -3.49 -31.66 6.06
N GLU A 494 -4.46 -31.00 5.44
CA GLU A 494 -5.74 -31.58 5.03
C GLU A 494 -5.54 -32.74 4.03
N ALA A 495 -4.62 -32.59 3.08
CA ALA A 495 -4.32 -33.66 2.13
C ALA A 495 -3.63 -34.86 2.79
N VAL A 496 -2.77 -34.65 3.77
CA VAL A 496 -2.14 -35.73 4.55
C VAL A 496 -3.20 -36.50 5.32
N GLU A 497 -4.12 -35.80 5.97
CA GLU A 497 -5.24 -36.40 6.72
C GLU A 497 -6.18 -37.17 5.77
N LYS A 498 -6.67 -36.51 4.71
CA LYS A 498 -7.65 -37.09 3.77
C LYS A 498 -7.14 -38.33 3.04
N ASN A 499 -5.84 -38.37 2.71
CA ASN A 499 -5.24 -39.49 1.99
C ASN A 499 -4.69 -40.59 2.91
N GLY A 500 -4.86 -40.46 4.24
CA GLY A 500 -4.36 -41.43 5.21
C GLY A 500 -2.82 -41.47 5.29
N HIS A 501 -2.16 -40.37 4.94
CA HIS A 501 -0.69 -40.28 4.97
C HIS A 501 -0.14 -39.87 6.34
N ALA A 502 -0.98 -39.68 7.36
CA ALA A 502 -0.53 -39.28 8.70
C ALA A 502 0.49 -40.24 9.34
N GLY A 503 0.50 -41.51 8.93
CA GLY A 503 1.48 -42.53 9.37
C GLY A 503 2.58 -42.83 8.35
N ALA A 504 2.73 -42.02 7.30
CA ALA A 504 3.80 -42.21 6.31
C ALA A 504 5.18 -41.88 6.92
N GLU A 505 6.22 -42.50 6.37
CA GLU A 505 7.61 -42.20 6.71
C GLU A 505 7.94 -40.72 6.53
N GLU A 506 8.76 -40.15 7.41
CA GLU A 506 9.03 -38.71 7.49
C GLU A 506 9.56 -38.14 6.16
N TRP A 507 10.44 -38.87 5.48
CA TRP A 507 11.00 -38.47 4.18
C TRP A 507 9.94 -38.39 3.06
N VAL A 508 8.87 -39.20 3.14
CA VAL A 508 7.75 -39.15 2.20
C VAL A 508 6.93 -37.89 2.45
N LEU A 509 6.65 -37.58 3.72
CA LEU A 509 5.92 -36.38 4.11
C LEU A 509 6.67 -35.10 3.70
N TRP A 510 8.00 -35.08 3.85
CA TRP A 510 8.84 -34.00 3.35
C TRP A 510 8.78 -33.82 1.84
N GLY A 511 8.89 -34.91 1.08
CA GLY A 511 8.77 -34.86 -0.38
C GLY A 511 7.40 -34.34 -0.84
N LEU A 512 6.33 -34.74 -0.15
CA LEU A 512 4.99 -34.23 -0.40
C LEU A 512 4.88 -32.74 -0.04
N PHE A 513 5.37 -32.33 1.12
CA PHE A 513 5.35 -30.94 1.58
C PHE A 513 6.06 -29.99 0.61
N LEU A 514 7.29 -30.32 0.19
CA LEU A 514 8.02 -29.52 -0.79
C LEU A 514 7.28 -29.44 -2.13
N SER A 515 6.62 -30.53 -2.57
CA SER A 515 5.87 -30.54 -3.83
C SER A 515 4.66 -29.59 -3.86
N TRP A 516 4.08 -29.26 -2.70
CA TRP A 516 2.98 -28.30 -2.60
C TRP A 516 3.44 -26.86 -2.90
N PHE A 517 4.71 -26.55 -2.65
CA PHE A 517 5.32 -25.26 -2.99
C PHE A 517 5.88 -25.21 -4.41
N THR A 518 5.83 -26.32 -5.16
CA THR A 518 6.26 -26.37 -6.58
C THR A 518 5.15 -26.63 -7.59
N ARG A 519 4.04 -27.30 -7.22
CA ARG A 519 3.03 -27.77 -8.18
C ARG A 519 1.93 -26.77 -8.57
N ASN A 520 1.62 -25.78 -7.75
CA ASN A 520 0.41 -24.95 -7.92
C ASN A 520 0.62 -23.42 -7.92
N GLY A 521 1.85 -22.92 -7.82
CA GLY A 521 2.18 -21.50 -7.97
C GLY A 521 3.44 -21.39 -8.81
N GLY A 522 3.33 -20.90 -10.05
CA GLY A 522 4.44 -20.91 -11.01
C GLY A 522 5.74 -20.34 -10.43
N ASP A 523 6.87 -21.00 -10.70
CA ASP A 523 8.30 -20.66 -10.48
C ASP A 523 8.79 -19.93 -9.21
N ALA A 524 7.94 -19.32 -8.39
CA ALA A 524 8.33 -18.32 -7.39
C ALA A 524 8.16 -18.79 -5.93
N CYS A 525 7.51 -19.92 -5.67
CA CYS A 525 7.07 -20.29 -4.31
C CYS A 525 8.05 -21.16 -3.50
N LEU A 526 8.92 -21.96 -4.13
CA LEU A 526 10.02 -22.67 -3.48
C LEU A 526 11.34 -22.06 -3.92
N GLN A 527 12.09 -21.50 -2.98
CA GLN A 527 13.37 -20.85 -3.23
C GLN A 527 14.48 -21.62 -2.53
N VAL A 528 15.46 -22.14 -3.29
CA VAL A 528 16.60 -22.83 -2.69
C VAL A 528 17.81 -21.89 -2.69
N LEU A 529 18.30 -21.57 -1.49
CA LEU A 529 19.41 -20.66 -1.27
C LEU A 529 20.69 -21.44 -1.02
N LYS A 530 21.82 -21.00 -1.58
CA LYS A 530 23.11 -21.63 -1.27
C LYS A 530 23.44 -21.39 0.21
N GLY A 531 23.59 -22.47 0.98
CA GLY A 531 23.84 -22.42 2.43
C GLY A 531 25.25 -21.93 2.78
N ARG A 532 26.27 -22.31 2.00
CA ARG A 532 27.65 -21.88 2.22
C ARG A 532 27.81 -20.38 1.92
N GLY A 533 27.78 -19.55 2.96
CA GLY A 533 27.92 -18.09 2.89
C GLY A 533 26.76 -17.30 3.53
N LEU A 534 25.74 -17.98 4.06
CA LEU A 534 24.74 -17.37 4.94
C LEU A 534 25.26 -17.34 6.39
N GLU A 535 24.64 -16.57 7.29
CA GLU A 535 25.16 -16.29 8.64
C GLU A 535 25.26 -17.50 9.59
N TYR A 536 24.88 -18.71 9.14
CA TYR A 536 24.98 -19.96 9.90
C TYR A 536 25.67 -21.07 9.07
N ASP A 537 26.15 -22.08 9.78
CA ASP A 537 26.93 -23.19 9.26
C ASP A 537 26.44 -24.52 9.82
N ILE A 538 26.66 -25.59 9.08
CA ILE A 538 26.35 -26.98 9.47
C ILE A 538 27.55 -27.83 9.08
N SER A 539 28.08 -28.65 10.00
CA SER A 539 29.21 -29.51 9.68
C SER A 539 28.80 -30.63 8.69
N GLU A 540 29.65 -30.90 7.71
CA GLU A 540 29.39 -31.97 6.71
C GLU A 540 29.29 -33.37 7.36
N GLU A 541 30.00 -33.60 8.47
CA GLU A 541 29.96 -34.85 9.23
C GLU A 541 28.60 -35.06 9.92
N GLU A 542 28.01 -34.03 10.50
CA GLU A 542 26.67 -34.11 11.11
C GLU A 542 25.56 -34.26 10.05
N CYS A 543 25.78 -33.76 8.83
CA CYS A 543 24.91 -34.01 7.68
C CYS A 543 24.97 -35.47 7.17
N SER A 544 25.82 -36.32 7.72
CA SER A 544 25.95 -37.73 7.33
C SER A 544 25.38 -38.73 8.35
N GLY A 545 24.98 -38.26 9.54
CA GLY A 545 24.42 -39.09 10.61
C GLY A 545 22.94 -39.44 10.40
N THR A 546 22.56 -40.67 10.74
CA THR A 546 21.19 -41.23 10.59
C THR A 546 20.10 -40.56 11.44
N ASN A 547 20.44 -39.57 12.26
CA ASN A 547 19.51 -38.93 13.21
C ASN A 547 19.15 -37.48 12.84
N GLY A 548 19.68 -36.93 11.74
CA GLY A 548 19.47 -35.53 11.35
C GLY A 548 18.40 -35.37 10.27
N TYR A 549 17.47 -34.42 10.46
CA TYR A 549 16.41 -34.00 9.53
C TYR A 549 16.96 -33.48 8.19
N LEU A 550 17.45 -34.39 7.34
CA LEU A 550 17.99 -34.08 6.02
C LEU A 550 16.88 -34.18 4.98
N PHE A 551 16.63 -33.07 4.30
CA PHE A 551 15.68 -33.00 3.19
C PHE A 551 16.44 -33.15 1.87
N ASP A 552 16.13 -34.18 1.10
CA ASP A 552 16.66 -34.36 -0.25
C ASP A 552 15.93 -33.43 -1.22
N VAL A 553 16.58 -32.31 -1.54
CA VAL A 553 16.12 -31.40 -2.60
C VAL A 553 16.65 -31.81 -3.96
N GLY A 554 17.42 -32.89 -4.11
CA GLY A 554 17.99 -33.38 -5.37
C GLY A 554 16.96 -33.87 -6.38
N GLY A 555 15.73 -34.12 -5.92
CA GLY A 555 14.55 -34.25 -6.77
C GLY A 555 14.16 -32.94 -7.47
N PHE A 556 14.78 -31.80 -7.13
CA PHE A 556 14.55 -30.46 -7.66
C PHE A 556 15.90 -29.86 -8.09
N GLY A 557 16.02 -29.39 -9.33
CA GLY A 557 17.28 -28.87 -9.88
C GLY A 557 17.22 -27.42 -10.28
N ARG A 558 18.42 -26.82 -10.26
CA ARG A 558 18.71 -25.42 -10.55
C ARG A 558 18.71 -25.19 -12.06
N ILE A 559 17.88 -24.26 -12.54
CA ILE A 559 18.02 -23.70 -13.90
C ILE A 559 18.92 -22.47 -13.84
N GLU A 560 19.56 -22.09 -14.97
CA GLU A 560 20.62 -21.08 -15.08
C GLU A 560 20.30 -19.69 -14.49
N LYS A 561 19.03 -19.42 -14.10
CA LYS A 561 18.57 -18.17 -13.47
C LYS A 561 18.33 -18.22 -11.96
N GLY A 562 18.55 -19.35 -11.30
CA GLY A 562 18.36 -19.49 -9.84
C GLY A 562 16.98 -20.03 -9.41
N ASP A 563 16.07 -20.27 -10.35
CA ASP A 563 14.80 -20.96 -10.11
C ASP A 563 15.02 -22.48 -9.94
N TRP A 564 14.15 -23.12 -9.16
CA TRP A 564 14.22 -24.55 -8.84
C TRP A 564 12.97 -25.28 -9.29
N ARG A 565 13.13 -26.39 -10.03
CA ARG A 565 12.02 -27.21 -10.53
C ARG A 565 12.27 -28.68 -10.24
N GLU A 566 11.22 -29.47 -10.10
CA GLU A 566 11.29 -30.94 -9.91
C GLU A 566 12.07 -31.57 -11.09
N VAL A 567 13.30 -32.02 -10.85
CA VAL A 567 14.22 -32.61 -11.83
C VAL A 567 14.09 -34.13 -11.91
N ARG A 568 13.53 -34.81 -10.91
CA ARG A 568 13.18 -36.25 -11.00
C ARG A 568 11.97 -36.59 -10.13
N LYS A 569 10.90 -37.10 -10.74
CA LYS A 569 9.82 -37.77 -10.02
C LYS A 569 10.39 -39.02 -9.32
N PRO A 570 10.12 -39.25 -8.01
CA PRO A 570 10.01 -40.61 -7.52
C PRO A 570 8.87 -41.26 -8.31
N VAL A 571 9.11 -42.44 -8.87
CA VAL A 571 8.08 -43.24 -9.54
C VAL A 571 7.08 -43.69 -8.47
N VAL A 572 6.08 -42.85 -8.21
CA VAL A 572 4.79 -43.32 -7.70
C VAL A 572 4.09 -43.95 -8.90
N PRO A 573 3.58 -45.19 -8.81
CA PRO A 573 2.97 -45.88 -9.96
C PRO A 573 1.76 -45.09 -10.47
N ARG A 574 1.96 -44.25 -11.49
CA ARG A 574 0.87 -43.66 -12.25
C ARG A 574 0.55 -44.59 -13.41
N LYS A 575 -0.63 -45.19 -13.35
CA LYS A 575 -1.29 -45.81 -14.50
C LYS A 575 -1.25 -44.84 -15.68
N VAL A 576 -0.64 -45.35 -16.75
CA VAL A 576 -0.84 -45.07 -18.18
C VAL A 576 -1.68 -43.85 -18.50
N PHE A 577 -1.06 -42.81 -19.05
CA PHE A 577 -1.59 -42.13 -20.24
C PHE A 577 -0.41 -41.75 -21.14
N ASP A 578 -0.45 -42.30 -22.35
CA ASP A 578 0.39 -42.02 -23.49
C ASP A 578 -0.06 -40.69 -24.12
N GLU A 579 0.88 -39.78 -24.41
CA GLU A 579 0.66 -38.79 -25.45
C GLU A 579 2.00 -38.29 -26.04
N HIS A 580 2.10 -38.43 -27.35
CA HIS A 580 3.24 -38.16 -28.19
C HIS A 580 3.76 -36.70 -28.10
N THR A 581 5.08 -36.58 -27.95
CA THR A 581 5.98 -35.47 -28.34
C THR A 581 5.31 -34.15 -28.80
N ARG A 582 5.05 -33.24 -27.86
CA ARG A 582 4.97 -31.79 -28.12
C ARG A 582 6.24 -31.11 -27.62
N LYS A 583 6.89 -30.29 -28.46
CA LYS A 583 8.01 -29.41 -28.07
C LYS A 583 7.56 -28.55 -26.88
N LYS A 584 8.14 -28.78 -25.70
CA LYS A 584 7.80 -28.04 -24.47
C LYS A 584 7.96 -26.54 -24.72
N VAL A 585 6.87 -25.81 -24.52
CA VAL A 585 6.90 -24.34 -24.42
C VAL A 585 7.80 -23.97 -23.25
N THR A 586 8.44 -22.79 -23.32
CA THR A 586 9.27 -22.29 -22.23
C THR A 586 8.52 -22.41 -20.92
N GLU A 587 9.21 -23.00 -19.97
CA GLU A 587 8.60 -23.70 -18.86
C GLU A 587 7.91 -22.70 -17.89
N SER A 588 8.14 -21.39 -18.08
CA SER A 588 7.64 -20.22 -17.34
C SER A 588 6.38 -19.56 -17.93
N PHE A 589 5.79 -20.09 -19.01
CA PHE A 589 4.59 -19.52 -19.64
C PHE A 589 3.37 -20.34 -19.24
N MET A 590 2.31 -19.69 -18.75
CA MET A 590 1.05 -20.35 -18.44
C MET A 590 -0.02 -19.98 -19.45
N PHE A 591 -0.62 -20.99 -20.07
CA PHE A 591 -1.71 -20.81 -21.04
C PHE A 591 -3.03 -21.11 -20.37
N GLN A 592 -3.97 -20.19 -20.51
CA GLN A 592 -5.35 -20.36 -20.05
C GLN A 592 -6.30 -20.12 -21.24
N PRO A 593 -7.16 -21.09 -21.58
CA PRO A 593 -7.08 -22.50 -21.19
C PRO A 593 -5.75 -23.15 -21.61
N SER A 594 -5.41 -24.29 -21.01
CA SER A 594 -4.16 -25.00 -21.33
C SER A 594 -4.12 -25.41 -22.81
N LEU A 595 -2.90 -25.61 -23.34
CA LEU A 595 -2.70 -26.06 -24.73
C LEU A 595 -3.25 -27.47 -25.01
N GLU A 596 -3.48 -28.25 -23.95
CA GLU A 596 -4.16 -29.55 -24.01
C GLU A 596 -5.66 -29.36 -24.09
N SER A 597 -6.25 -28.56 -23.18
CA SER A 597 -7.71 -28.33 -23.15
C SER A 597 -8.21 -27.56 -24.37
N ARG A 598 -7.39 -26.65 -24.91
CA ARG A 598 -7.69 -25.89 -26.11
C ARG A 598 -6.44 -25.83 -26.97
N PRO A 599 -6.28 -26.73 -27.96
CA PRO A 599 -5.15 -26.70 -28.89
C PRO A 599 -4.97 -25.31 -29.52
N PRO A 600 -3.74 -24.80 -29.62
CA PRO A 600 -3.48 -23.50 -30.22
C PRO A 600 -3.67 -23.54 -31.75
N LYS A 601 -4.01 -22.40 -32.34
CA LYS A 601 -3.94 -22.18 -33.79
C LYS A 601 -2.51 -21.86 -34.19
N THR A 602 -2.14 -22.02 -35.47
CA THR A 602 -0.76 -21.74 -35.88
C THR A 602 -0.45 -20.25 -36.02
N LYS A 603 -1.46 -19.40 -36.21
CA LYS A 603 -1.33 -17.95 -36.26
C LYS A 603 -2.06 -17.31 -35.09
N ALA A 604 -1.48 -16.25 -34.52
CA ALA A 604 -2.10 -15.52 -33.42
C ALA A 604 -2.04 -14.01 -33.60
N ILE A 605 -3.16 -13.34 -33.32
CA ILE A 605 -3.18 -11.91 -33.02
C ILE A 605 -2.95 -11.77 -31.52
N ILE A 606 -1.93 -11.02 -31.10
CA ILE A 606 -1.55 -10.91 -29.69
C ILE A 606 -1.46 -9.44 -29.27
N THR A 607 -2.05 -9.12 -28.12
CA THR A 607 -1.83 -7.84 -27.44
C THR A 607 -1.20 -8.08 -26.06
N LEU A 608 -0.58 -7.05 -25.48
CA LEU A 608 0.07 -7.11 -24.17
C LEU A 608 -0.70 -6.26 -23.16
N LEU A 609 -1.19 -6.91 -22.10
CA LEU A 609 -1.72 -6.24 -20.90
C LEU A 609 -0.72 -6.43 -19.75
N ALA A 610 0.12 -5.41 -19.54
CA ALA A 610 1.05 -5.39 -18.43
C ALA A 610 0.59 -4.37 -17.38
N THR A 611 0.46 -4.80 -16.14
CA THR A 611 0.21 -3.92 -14.99
C THR A 611 1.51 -3.71 -14.23
N ALA A 612 1.81 -2.46 -13.87
CA ALA A 612 2.83 -2.20 -12.87
C ALA A 612 2.35 -2.75 -11.51
N PRO A 613 3.25 -3.23 -10.63
CA PRO A 613 2.89 -3.57 -9.27
C PRO A 613 2.28 -2.35 -8.56
N ALA A 614 1.46 -2.63 -7.54
CA ALA A 614 0.64 -1.65 -6.82
C ALA A 614 1.42 -0.48 -6.15
N ASP A 615 2.76 -0.49 -6.24
CA ASP A 615 3.68 0.49 -5.67
C ASP A 615 4.06 1.63 -6.63
N PHE A 616 3.54 1.63 -7.86
CA PHE A 616 3.81 2.66 -8.86
C PHE A 616 3.11 3.99 -8.51
N LYS A 617 3.89 4.97 -8.01
CA LYS A 617 3.45 6.34 -7.67
C LYS A 617 3.14 7.21 -8.91
N THR A 618 2.30 6.78 -9.84
CA THR A 618 1.69 7.75 -10.76
C THR A 618 0.52 8.41 -10.05
N LYS A 619 0.64 9.71 -9.76
CA LYS A 619 -0.49 10.61 -9.41
C LYS A 619 -1.45 10.80 -10.60
N GLN A 620 -1.81 9.71 -11.26
CA GLN A 620 -2.81 9.62 -12.29
C GLN A 620 -3.61 8.38 -11.95
N PHE A 621 -4.85 8.56 -11.54
CA PHE A 621 -5.81 7.48 -11.64
C PHE A 621 -5.80 6.94 -13.09
N ALA A 622 -5.76 5.61 -13.21
CA ALA A 622 -6.45 4.78 -14.22
C ALA A 622 -5.81 4.37 -15.56
N ASP A 623 -4.53 4.61 -15.91
CA ASP A 623 -3.99 4.03 -17.17
C ASP A 623 -4.05 2.47 -17.22
N PRO A 624 -3.69 1.73 -16.15
CA PRO A 624 -3.81 0.26 -16.13
C PRO A 624 -5.25 -0.26 -16.28
N ASP A 625 -6.23 0.44 -15.70
CA ASP A 625 -7.64 0.09 -15.79
C ASP A 625 -8.17 0.29 -17.22
N TRP A 626 -7.71 1.33 -17.91
CA TRP A 626 -8.07 1.58 -19.30
C TRP A 626 -7.46 0.57 -20.25
N PHE A 627 -6.19 0.21 -20.05
CA PHE A 627 -5.57 -0.86 -20.84
C PHE A 627 -6.32 -2.18 -20.66
N TRP A 628 -6.82 -2.47 -19.45
CA TRP A 628 -7.71 -3.61 -19.26
C TRP A 628 -9.02 -3.49 -20.06
N THR A 629 -9.71 -2.35 -20.03
CA THR A 629 -10.93 -2.17 -20.85
C THR A 629 -10.67 -2.35 -22.35
N ALA A 630 -9.50 -1.92 -22.82
CA ALA A 630 -9.08 -2.10 -24.19
C ALA A 630 -8.78 -3.58 -24.53
N ALA A 631 -8.16 -4.33 -23.62
CA ALA A 631 -7.98 -5.78 -23.78
C ALA A 631 -9.33 -6.52 -23.89
N LEU A 632 -10.33 -6.14 -23.09
CA LEU A 632 -11.69 -6.67 -23.21
C LEU A 632 -12.31 -6.34 -24.56
N PHE A 633 -12.15 -5.09 -25.01
CA PHE A 633 -12.64 -4.67 -26.32
C PHE A 633 -12.00 -5.51 -27.43
N HIS A 634 -10.69 -5.79 -27.36
CA HIS A 634 -10.02 -6.65 -28.34
C HIS A 634 -10.56 -8.08 -28.31
N ALA A 635 -10.76 -8.68 -27.14
CA ALA A 635 -11.39 -10.00 -27.02
C ALA A 635 -12.80 -10.02 -27.64
N TYR A 636 -13.61 -9.00 -27.37
CA TYR A 636 -14.90 -8.83 -28.02
C TYR A 636 -14.78 -8.65 -29.54
N THR A 637 -13.86 -7.81 -30.00
CA THR A 637 -13.60 -7.52 -31.42
C THR A 637 -13.34 -8.81 -32.20
N PHE A 638 -12.47 -9.67 -31.68
CA PHE A 638 -12.05 -10.86 -32.42
C PHE A 638 -12.94 -12.09 -32.24
N TYR A 639 -13.79 -12.15 -31.21
CA TYR A 639 -14.66 -13.33 -30.98
C TYR A 639 -16.16 -13.05 -31.08
N ASN A 640 -16.60 -11.81 -30.88
CA ASN A 640 -18.01 -11.49 -30.68
C ASN A 640 -18.53 -10.42 -31.65
N ASN A 641 -17.69 -9.48 -32.11
CA ASN A 641 -18.10 -8.42 -33.02
C ASN A 641 -18.43 -8.99 -34.42
N PRO A 642 -19.63 -8.75 -34.98
CA PRO A 642 -20.04 -9.34 -36.26
C PRO A 642 -19.19 -8.91 -37.46
N LEU A 643 -18.55 -7.74 -37.42
CA LEU A 643 -17.75 -7.18 -38.51
C LEU A 643 -16.28 -7.61 -38.45
N THR A 644 -15.76 -7.79 -37.24
CA THR A 644 -14.31 -7.99 -37.00
C THR A 644 -13.97 -9.33 -36.36
N LYS A 645 -14.95 -10.16 -36.01
CA LYS A 645 -14.69 -11.50 -35.49
C LYS A 645 -13.86 -12.33 -36.46
N LEU A 646 -12.96 -13.13 -35.88
CA LEU A 646 -12.20 -14.13 -36.60
C LEU A 646 -13.13 -15.25 -37.07
N ASN A 647 -12.89 -15.76 -38.28
CA ASN A 647 -13.66 -16.89 -38.77
C ASN A 647 -13.19 -18.16 -38.04
N ALA A 648 -14.12 -18.92 -37.47
CA ALA A 648 -13.82 -20.14 -36.72
C ALA A 648 -13.07 -21.20 -37.56
N SER A 649 -13.24 -21.19 -38.89
CA SER A 649 -12.51 -22.08 -39.81
C SER A 649 -11.09 -21.62 -40.12
N GLN A 650 -10.76 -20.35 -39.87
CA GLN A 650 -9.40 -19.85 -40.07
C GLN A 650 -8.45 -20.44 -39.00
N ASP A 651 -7.19 -20.57 -39.40
CA ASP A 651 -6.12 -21.00 -38.50
C ASP A 651 -5.51 -19.81 -37.76
N ILE A 652 -6.37 -19.02 -37.13
CA ILE A 652 -6.01 -17.79 -36.41
C ILE A 652 -6.75 -17.76 -35.08
N GLU A 653 -6.05 -17.44 -33.99
CA GLU A 653 -6.68 -17.13 -32.69
C GLU A 653 -6.27 -15.75 -32.17
N PHE A 654 -7.02 -15.23 -31.20
CA PHE A 654 -6.64 -14.03 -30.45
C PHE A 654 -6.20 -14.39 -29.03
N ALA A 655 -5.05 -13.85 -28.64
CA ALA A 655 -4.49 -14.05 -27.31
C ALA A 655 -4.10 -12.72 -26.64
N VAL A 656 -4.21 -12.69 -25.32
CA VAL A 656 -3.73 -11.60 -24.48
C VAL A 656 -2.55 -12.11 -23.67
N MET A 657 -1.38 -11.53 -23.91
CA MET A 657 -0.20 -11.77 -23.10
C MET A 657 -0.29 -10.90 -21.85
N VAL A 658 -0.23 -11.50 -20.66
CA VAL A 658 -0.38 -10.80 -19.38
C VAL A 658 0.84 -11.00 -18.48
N THR A 659 1.14 -10.00 -17.65
CA THR A 659 2.12 -10.14 -16.55
C THR A 659 1.46 -10.77 -15.31
N PRO A 660 2.22 -11.36 -14.37
CA PRO A 660 1.65 -12.00 -13.17
C PRO A 660 0.92 -11.03 -12.24
N ALA A 661 1.17 -9.73 -12.37
CA ALA A 661 0.51 -8.68 -11.61
C ALA A 661 -0.92 -8.36 -12.09
N VAL A 662 -1.39 -8.95 -13.19
CA VAL A 662 -2.76 -8.75 -13.68
C VAL A 662 -3.73 -9.53 -12.76
N PRO A 663 -4.73 -8.86 -12.15
CA PRO A 663 -5.67 -9.53 -11.24
C PRO A 663 -6.42 -10.70 -11.88
N HIS A 664 -6.62 -11.77 -11.11
CA HIS A 664 -7.33 -12.96 -11.57
C HIS A 664 -8.75 -12.70 -12.12
N PRO A 665 -9.57 -11.78 -11.54
CA PRO A 665 -10.88 -11.46 -12.10
C PRO A 665 -10.81 -10.95 -13.55
N PHE A 666 -9.77 -10.20 -13.92
CA PHE A 666 -9.57 -9.71 -15.29
C PHE A 666 -9.23 -10.84 -16.26
N ILE A 667 -8.37 -11.77 -15.82
CA ILE A 667 -8.04 -12.99 -16.57
C ILE A 667 -9.32 -13.79 -16.83
N LYS A 668 -10.13 -14.00 -15.78
CA LYS A 668 -11.41 -14.73 -15.89
C LYS A 668 -12.35 -14.08 -16.91
N THR A 669 -12.50 -12.74 -16.88
CA THR A 669 -13.32 -12.02 -17.87
C THR A 669 -12.80 -12.19 -19.30
N LEU A 670 -11.48 -12.14 -19.52
CA LEU A 670 -10.90 -12.34 -20.85
C LEU A 670 -11.14 -13.76 -21.39
N LEU A 671 -10.99 -14.77 -20.53
CA LEU A 671 -11.30 -16.16 -20.86
C LEU A 671 -12.78 -16.32 -21.20
N HIS A 672 -13.65 -15.61 -20.46
CA HIS A 672 -15.10 -15.61 -20.69
C HIS A 672 -15.47 -15.07 -22.08
N LEU A 673 -14.79 -14.03 -22.55
CA LEU A 673 -14.96 -13.49 -23.90
C LEU A 673 -14.36 -14.38 -25.01
N GLY A 674 -13.74 -15.50 -24.65
CA GLY A 674 -13.17 -16.49 -25.56
C GLY A 674 -11.68 -16.32 -25.83
N ALA A 675 -11.03 -15.27 -25.31
CA ALA A 675 -9.60 -15.03 -25.54
C ALA A 675 -8.73 -16.15 -24.93
N ARG A 676 -7.52 -16.33 -25.48
CA ARG A 676 -6.47 -17.06 -24.77
C ARG A 676 -5.69 -16.10 -23.90
N VAL A 677 -5.48 -16.44 -22.64
CA VAL A 677 -4.59 -15.67 -21.77
C VAL A 677 -3.26 -16.41 -21.67
N ILE A 678 -2.16 -15.70 -21.93
CA ILE A 678 -0.80 -16.21 -21.84
C ILE A 678 -0.10 -15.42 -20.75
N THR A 679 0.03 -16.00 -19.56
CA THR A 679 0.78 -15.37 -18.47
C THR A 679 2.27 -15.56 -18.72
N VAL A 680 3.00 -14.46 -18.82
CA VAL A 680 4.45 -14.42 -19.05
C VAL A 680 5.15 -13.62 -17.96
N PRO A 681 6.41 -13.93 -17.61
CA PRO A 681 7.18 -13.12 -16.68
C PRO A 681 7.36 -11.69 -17.22
N ALA A 682 7.12 -10.69 -16.37
CA ALA A 682 7.47 -9.31 -16.66
C ALA A 682 8.98 -9.22 -16.91
N LEU A 683 9.37 -8.50 -17.98
CA LEU A 683 10.76 -8.43 -18.38
C LEU A 683 11.40 -7.15 -17.86
N GLU A 684 12.36 -7.31 -16.94
CA GLU A 684 13.21 -6.21 -16.46
C GLU A 684 14.54 -6.21 -17.21
N ILE A 685 14.95 -5.06 -17.74
CA ILE A 685 16.23 -4.88 -18.42
C ILE A 685 17.22 -4.24 -17.43
N PRO A 686 18.28 -4.97 -17.00
CA PRO A 686 19.26 -4.44 -16.06
C PRO A 686 19.89 -3.13 -16.56
N GLY A 687 20.00 -2.13 -15.68
CA GLY A 687 20.52 -0.80 -16.01
C GLY A 687 19.50 0.16 -16.65
N ARG A 688 18.28 -0.31 -16.93
CA ARG A 688 17.14 0.51 -17.38
C ARG A 688 16.06 0.67 -16.30
N GLU A 689 16.31 0.12 -15.10
CA GLU A 689 15.47 0.24 -13.91
C GLU A 689 15.59 1.65 -13.33
N LYS A 690 14.92 2.64 -13.92
CA LYS A 690 14.62 3.89 -13.22
C LYS A 690 13.27 3.71 -12.52
N PRO A 691 13.21 3.82 -11.17
CA PRO A 691 11.93 3.85 -10.47
C PRO A 691 11.03 4.92 -11.07
N GLY A 692 9.87 4.52 -11.61
CA GLY A 692 8.93 5.42 -12.28
C GLY A 692 9.06 5.54 -13.81
N ASP A 693 9.91 4.75 -14.48
CA ASP A 693 9.94 4.72 -15.94
C ASP A 693 8.69 4.01 -16.51
N LYS A 694 7.85 4.75 -17.23
CA LYS A 694 6.65 4.22 -17.91
C LYS A 694 6.96 3.13 -18.94
N TYR A 695 8.22 3.01 -19.39
CA TYR A 695 8.65 1.99 -20.34
C TYR A 695 9.20 0.71 -19.71
N GLN A 696 9.24 0.61 -18.36
CA GLN A 696 9.81 -0.54 -17.64
C GLN A 696 9.25 -1.88 -18.14
N TYR A 697 7.94 -1.96 -18.42
CA TYR A 697 7.26 -3.19 -18.86
C TYR A 697 7.17 -3.36 -20.37
N VAL A 698 7.49 -2.33 -21.15
CA VAL A 698 7.32 -2.34 -22.61
C VAL A 698 8.21 -3.41 -23.26
N TYR A 699 9.35 -3.74 -22.67
CA TYR A 699 10.21 -4.83 -23.15
C TYR A 699 9.64 -6.23 -22.91
N THR A 700 8.60 -6.40 -22.08
CA THR A 700 7.89 -7.69 -21.95
C THR A 700 7.34 -8.17 -23.29
N LYS A 701 7.04 -7.25 -24.20
CA LYS A 701 6.69 -7.51 -25.60
C LYS A 701 7.70 -8.38 -26.35
N LEU A 702 8.99 -8.33 -25.98
CA LEU A 702 10.03 -9.17 -26.57
C LEU A 702 9.78 -10.67 -26.33
N GLN A 703 9.06 -11.04 -25.26
CA GLN A 703 8.72 -12.43 -24.94
C GLN A 703 7.89 -13.11 -26.04
N LEU A 704 7.20 -12.35 -26.91
CA LEU A 704 6.46 -12.89 -28.06
C LEU A 704 7.34 -13.75 -28.98
N GLN A 705 8.62 -13.40 -29.10
CA GLN A 705 9.59 -14.15 -29.91
C GLN A 705 9.82 -15.58 -29.39
N ARG A 706 9.53 -15.85 -28.11
CA ARG A 706 9.67 -17.16 -27.47
C ARG A 706 8.45 -18.06 -27.64
N LEU A 707 7.40 -17.55 -28.28
CA LEU A 707 6.19 -18.32 -28.61
C LEU A 707 6.35 -19.16 -29.90
N SER A 708 7.56 -19.23 -30.47
CA SER A 708 7.85 -20.03 -31.65
C SER A 708 7.50 -21.53 -31.57
N PRO A 709 7.44 -22.19 -30.39
CA PRO A 709 6.93 -23.56 -30.30
C PRO A 709 5.40 -23.68 -30.47
N VAL A 710 4.67 -22.57 -30.34
CA VAL A 710 3.20 -22.53 -30.34
C VAL A 710 2.68 -21.88 -31.61
N TYR A 711 3.25 -20.74 -32.00
CA TYR A 711 2.80 -19.92 -33.12
C TYR A 711 3.85 -19.85 -34.22
N ALA A 712 3.43 -20.10 -35.46
CA ALA A 712 4.23 -19.94 -36.65
C ALA A 712 4.31 -18.46 -37.10
N GLN A 713 3.22 -17.71 -36.90
CA GLN A 713 3.13 -16.28 -37.23
C GLN A 713 2.40 -15.53 -36.12
N ILE A 714 2.93 -14.36 -35.75
CA ILE A 714 2.32 -13.47 -34.76
C ILE A 714 2.07 -12.12 -35.41
N LEU A 715 0.83 -11.66 -35.33
CA LEU A 715 0.47 -10.26 -35.53
C LEU A 715 0.30 -9.63 -34.15
N TYR A 716 1.29 -8.85 -33.73
CA TYR A 716 1.18 -8.06 -32.51
C TYR A 716 0.47 -6.74 -32.78
N ILE A 717 -0.46 -6.38 -31.90
CA ILE A 717 -1.12 -5.07 -31.85
C ILE A 717 -0.95 -4.47 -30.45
N ASP A 718 -0.55 -3.19 -30.39
CA ASP A 718 -0.59 -2.45 -29.14
C ASP A 718 -2.03 -2.39 -28.63
N ILE A 719 -2.16 -2.29 -27.32
CA ILE A 719 -3.45 -2.40 -26.63
C ILE A 719 -4.37 -1.20 -26.90
N ASP A 720 -3.83 -0.11 -27.44
CA ASP A 720 -4.52 1.09 -27.91
C ASP A 720 -4.68 1.15 -29.45
N LEU A 721 -4.54 0.02 -30.16
CA LEU A 721 -4.81 -0.11 -31.59
C LEU A 721 -6.13 -0.86 -31.87
N PHE A 722 -7.15 -0.13 -32.28
CA PHE A 722 -8.53 -0.61 -32.40
C PHE A 722 -8.98 -0.87 -33.84
N TYR A 723 -9.85 -1.86 -34.03
CA TYR A 723 -10.43 -2.24 -35.32
C TYR A 723 -11.97 -2.26 -35.24
N PHE A 724 -12.63 -1.42 -36.02
CA PHE A 724 -14.10 -1.28 -36.00
C PHE A 724 -14.80 -1.92 -37.19
N THR A 725 -14.19 -1.83 -38.38
CA THR A 725 -14.85 -2.17 -39.66
C THR A 725 -14.33 -3.45 -40.30
N LYS A 726 -13.03 -3.73 -40.18
CA LYS A 726 -12.38 -4.91 -40.75
C LYS A 726 -11.35 -5.48 -39.78
N ASN A 727 -11.21 -6.79 -39.74
CA ASN A 727 -10.16 -7.44 -38.97
C ASN A 727 -8.81 -7.41 -39.74
N PRO A 728 -7.67 -7.45 -39.05
CA PRO A 728 -6.35 -7.37 -39.68
C PRO A 728 -5.81 -8.73 -40.13
N SER A 729 -6.63 -9.79 -40.15
CA SER A 729 -6.17 -11.13 -40.56
C SER A 729 -5.57 -11.22 -41.97
N PRO A 730 -5.98 -10.43 -42.98
CA PRO A 730 -5.34 -10.48 -44.30
C PRO A 730 -3.85 -10.13 -44.28
N LEU A 731 -3.35 -9.46 -43.23
CA LEU A 731 -1.93 -9.18 -43.10
C LEU A 731 -1.09 -10.47 -43.04
N PHE A 732 -1.63 -11.57 -42.51
CA PHE A 732 -0.90 -12.85 -42.47
C PHE A 732 -0.58 -13.42 -43.85
N ASP A 733 -1.29 -13.00 -44.91
CA ASP A 733 -1.04 -13.45 -46.28
C ASP A 733 0.19 -12.77 -46.91
N LEU A 734 0.71 -11.70 -46.26
CA LEU A 734 1.92 -11.00 -46.69
C LEU A 734 3.22 -11.70 -46.25
N VAL A 735 3.13 -12.72 -45.38
CA VAL A 735 4.30 -13.49 -44.93
C VAL A 735 4.67 -14.52 -45.98
N THR A 736 5.64 -14.19 -46.84
CA THR A 736 6.09 -15.05 -47.94
C THR A 736 7.25 -15.97 -47.56
N GLU A 737 8.03 -15.61 -46.54
CA GLU A 737 9.22 -16.34 -46.11
C GLU A 737 9.45 -16.26 -44.59
N SER A 738 10.42 -17.02 -44.07
CA SER A 738 10.81 -17.00 -42.66
C SER A 738 12.34 -16.96 -42.56
N PRO A 739 12.97 -15.97 -41.89
CA PRO A 739 12.35 -15.02 -40.95
C PRO A 739 11.62 -13.88 -41.65
N PHE A 740 10.54 -13.40 -41.05
CA PHE A 740 9.79 -12.23 -41.52
C PHE A 740 9.60 -11.24 -40.37
N PHE A 741 9.71 -9.95 -40.69
CA PHE A 741 9.31 -8.86 -39.81
C PHE A 741 8.75 -7.71 -40.66
N GLY A 742 7.53 -7.30 -40.38
CA GLY A 742 6.85 -6.21 -41.06
C GLY A 742 6.14 -5.28 -40.09
N SER A 743 6.09 -4.00 -40.44
CA SER A 743 5.42 -2.97 -39.65
C SER A 743 4.98 -1.80 -40.56
N THR A 744 4.30 -0.79 -40.03
CA THR A 744 3.87 0.40 -40.79
C THR A 744 4.85 1.55 -40.61
N LEU A 745 5.11 2.32 -41.68
CA LEU A 745 5.95 3.52 -41.62
C LEU A 745 5.47 4.51 -40.53
N GLU A 746 6.41 5.15 -39.83
CA GLU A 746 6.12 6.22 -38.87
C GLU A 746 5.64 7.49 -39.61
N TRP A 747 4.54 8.06 -39.12
CA TRP A 747 3.87 9.20 -39.76
C TRP A 747 4.57 10.51 -39.45
N LYS A 748 5.06 10.73 -38.23
CA LYS A 748 5.75 11.98 -37.86
C LYS A 748 7.16 12.04 -38.44
N ALA A 749 7.40 12.97 -39.37
CA ALA A 749 8.69 13.14 -40.03
C ALA A 749 9.85 13.39 -39.05
N HIS A 750 9.60 14.08 -37.95
CA HIS A 750 10.61 14.33 -36.90
C HIS A 750 10.82 13.15 -35.96
N GLU A 751 9.95 12.14 -35.99
CA GLU A 751 10.14 10.87 -35.28
C GLU A 751 10.89 9.85 -36.15
N ARG A 752 10.95 10.06 -37.47
CA ARG A 752 11.74 9.22 -38.40
C ARG A 752 13.24 9.20 -38.14
N LYS A 753 13.77 10.22 -37.46
CA LYS A 753 15.17 10.20 -36.95
C LYS A 753 15.38 9.19 -35.81
N TRP A 754 14.31 8.73 -35.16
CA TRP A 754 14.33 7.81 -34.03
C TRP A 754 13.66 6.45 -34.33
N GLY A 755 12.78 6.37 -35.35
CA GLY A 755 12.02 5.17 -35.72
C GLY A 755 11.67 5.13 -37.20
N GLN A 756 12.04 4.09 -37.96
CA GLN A 756 11.65 3.93 -39.37
C GLN A 756 10.19 3.47 -39.51
N PHE A 757 9.67 2.80 -38.50
CA PHE A 757 8.32 2.25 -38.43
C PHE A 757 7.72 2.41 -37.02
N ASN A 758 6.40 2.27 -36.93
CA ASN A 758 5.65 2.34 -35.69
C ASN A 758 5.51 0.95 -35.03
N SER A 759 5.97 0.76 -33.79
CA SER A 759 5.97 -0.56 -33.15
C SER A 759 4.60 -1.03 -32.66
N GLY A 760 3.55 -0.24 -32.82
CA GLY A 760 2.19 -0.60 -32.41
C GLY A 760 1.53 -1.66 -33.28
N LEU A 761 2.04 -1.91 -34.49
CA LEU A 761 1.64 -3.02 -35.34
C LEU A 761 2.88 -3.76 -35.83
N GLN A 762 2.96 -5.06 -35.55
CA GLN A 762 4.09 -5.90 -35.98
C GLN A 762 3.61 -7.25 -36.46
N LEU A 763 4.02 -7.64 -37.67
CA LEU A 763 3.80 -8.98 -38.20
C LEU A 763 5.15 -9.69 -38.31
N PHE A 764 5.32 -10.82 -37.64
CA PHE A 764 6.60 -11.54 -37.66
C PHE A 764 6.46 -13.04 -37.44
N THR A 765 7.52 -13.77 -37.82
CA THR A 765 7.69 -15.19 -37.47
C THR A 765 8.54 -15.30 -36.20
N PRO A 766 7.97 -15.72 -35.06
CA PRO A 766 8.68 -15.70 -33.77
C PRO A 766 9.88 -16.66 -33.77
N ARG A 767 10.99 -16.24 -33.14
CA ARG A 767 12.19 -17.08 -32.95
C ARG A 767 12.87 -16.81 -31.61
N GLU A 768 13.17 -17.87 -30.85
CA GLU A 768 13.92 -17.78 -29.59
C GLU A 768 15.30 -17.09 -29.76
N GLU A 769 15.95 -17.29 -30.91
CA GLU A 769 17.23 -16.64 -31.23
C GLU A 769 17.09 -15.11 -31.39
N GLN A 770 15.97 -14.66 -31.95
CA GLN A 770 15.68 -13.23 -32.08
C GLN A 770 15.37 -12.61 -30.72
N TYR A 771 14.63 -13.31 -29.85
CA TYR A 771 14.44 -12.89 -28.45
C TYR A 771 15.79 -12.61 -27.77
N LYS A 772 16.70 -13.59 -27.80
CA LYS A 772 18.01 -13.46 -27.13
C LYS A 772 18.78 -12.24 -27.62
N ARG A 773 18.81 -12.01 -28.94
CA ARG A 773 19.50 -10.84 -29.51
C ARG A 773 18.82 -9.53 -29.12
N LEU A 774 17.50 -9.42 -29.28
CA LEU A 774 16.74 -8.23 -28.91
C LEU A 774 16.89 -7.89 -27.42
N PHE A 775 16.88 -8.91 -26.56
CA PHE A 775 17.10 -8.76 -25.13
C PHE A 775 18.49 -8.21 -24.80
N GLU A 776 19.54 -8.71 -25.46
CA GLU A 776 20.90 -8.16 -25.29
C GLU A 776 20.99 -6.72 -25.78
N TYR A 777 20.44 -6.39 -26.95
CA TYR A 777 20.43 -5.01 -27.46
C TYR A 777 19.61 -4.05 -26.60
N ALA A 778 18.55 -4.52 -25.94
CA ALA A 778 17.76 -3.67 -25.03
C ALA A 778 18.58 -3.12 -23.85
N LYS A 779 19.66 -3.81 -23.45
CA LYS A 779 20.56 -3.37 -22.38
C LYS A 779 21.38 -2.14 -22.76
N ASP A 780 21.59 -1.89 -24.05
CA ASP A 780 22.32 -0.73 -24.54
C ASP A 780 21.42 0.52 -24.51
N ALA A 781 21.84 1.52 -23.71
CA ALA A 781 21.16 2.80 -23.51
C ALA A 781 20.91 3.57 -24.82
N GLU A 782 21.90 3.59 -25.71
CA GLU A 782 21.81 4.30 -26.99
C GLU A 782 20.95 3.55 -28.00
N TYR A 783 21.04 2.22 -27.99
CA TYR A 783 20.30 1.36 -28.91
C TYR A 783 18.79 1.38 -28.68
N ALA A 784 18.35 1.49 -27.42
CA ALA A 784 16.93 1.45 -27.02
C ALA A 784 16.40 2.84 -26.55
N ARG A 785 16.92 3.94 -27.11
CA ARG A 785 16.60 5.33 -26.68
C ARG A 785 15.12 5.73 -26.81
N TYR A 786 14.32 4.99 -27.58
CA TYR A 786 12.90 5.25 -27.83
C TYR A 786 12.01 4.03 -27.56
N GLY A 787 12.18 3.41 -26.39
CA GLY A 787 11.39 2.23 -25.97
C GLY A 787 11.61 1.00 -26.86
N ASP A 788 10.56 0.23 -27.08
CA ASP A 788 10.55 -0.88 -28.04
C ASP A 788 10.65 -0.39 -29.49
N GLN A 789 10.00 0.72 -29.85
CA GLN A 789 10.06 1.26 -31.22
C GLN A 789 11.49 1.59 -31.67
N GLY A 790 12.24 2.29 -30.81
CA GLY A 790 13.65 2.61 -31.08
C GLY A 790 14.53 1.36 -31.17
N LEU A 791 14.33 0.42 -30.24
CA LEU A 791 15.04 -0.87 -30.23
C LEU A 791 14.79 -1.65 -31.53
N LEU A 792 13.52 -1.84 -31.88
CA LEU A 792 13.10 -2.64 -33.03
C LEU A 792 13.52 -1.97 -34.34
N THR A 793 13.38 -0.65 -34.46
CA THR A 793 13.86 0.10 -35.64
C THR A 793 15.35 -0.11 -35.84
N THR A 794 16.13 -0.03 -34.76
CA THR A 794 17.59 -0.16 -34.85
C THR A 794 17.97 -1.60 -35.20
N TYR A 795 17.30 -2.59 -34.61
CA TYR A 795 17.56 -4.02 -34.84
C TYR A 795 17.19 -4.49 -36.25
N TYR A 796 16.03 -4.05 -36.74
CA TYR A 796 15.52 -4.40 -38.07
C TYR A 796 15.87 -3.37 -39.14
N ARG A 797 16.83 -2.48 -38.87
CA ARG A 797 17.28 -1.48 -39.84
C ARG A 797 17.57 -2.15 -41.19
N ASP A 798 16.94 -1.63 -42.23
CA ASP A 798 17.03 -2.10 -43.63
C ASP A 798 16.59 -3.57 -43.85
N ARG A 799 15.95 -4.20 -42.87
CA ARG A 799 15.53 -5.61 -42.87
C ARG A 799 14.10 -5.79 -42.34
N TRP A 800 13.16 -5.05 -42.93
CA TRP A 800 11.75 -5.12 -42.59
C TRP A 800 10.87 -4.84 -43.81
N THR A 801 9.63 -5.32 -43.77
CA THR A 801 8.63 -5.11 -44.82
C THR A 801 7.63 -4.04 -44.42
N ILE A 802 7.33 -3.11 -45.33
CA ILE A 802 6.32 -2.08 -45.12
C ILE A 802 4.93 -2.71 -45.25
N LEU A 803 4.17 -2.71 -44.16
CA LEU A 803 2.76 -3.08 -44.13
C LEU A 803 1.88 -1.90 -44.56
N PRO A 804 0.66 -2.15 -45.06
CA PRO A 804 -0.26 -1.10 -45.46
C PRO A 804 -0.63 -0.21 -44.27
N ARG A 805 -0.55 1.12 -44.46
CA ARG A 805 -0.67 2.10 -43.37
C ARG A 805 -2.07 2.17 -42.78
N GLU A 806 -3.09 1.82 -43.56
CA GLU A 806 -4.48 1.80 -43.13
C GLU A 806 -4.73 0.88 -41.93
N PHE A 807 -3.88 -0.13 -41.67
CA PHE A 807 -4.02 -1.01 -40.51
C PHE A 807 -3.43 -0.45 -39.21
N ASN A 808 -2.77 0.70 -39.24
CA ASN A 808 -2.20 1.40 -38.08
C ASN A 808 -2.18 2.91 -38.31
N THR A 809 -3.36 3.50 -38.45
CA THR A 809 -3.57 4.95 -38.53
C THR A 809 -3.39 5.56 -37.14
N HIS A 810 -2.25 6.19 -36.89
CA HIS A 810 -1.87 6.85 -35.63
C HIS A 810 -1.83 8.38 -35.77
N HIS A 811 -1.65 9.09 -34.64
CA HIS A 811 -1.72 10.57 -34.56
C HIS A 811 -3.04 11.13 -35.11
N LEU A 812 -4.15 10.63 -34.57
CA LEU A 812 -5.53 10.97 -34.98
C LEU A 812 -5.86 12.46 -34.83
N GLU A 813 -5.09 13.20 -34.04
CA GLU A 813 -5.19 14.66 -33.90
C GLU A 813 -4.78 15.42 -35.18
N GLU A 814 -4.06 14.78 -36.10
CA GLU A 814 -3.51 15.40 -37.32
C GLU A 814 -4.06 14.81 -38.63
N ARG A 815 -4.94 13.80 -38.58
CA ARG A 815 -5.38 13.08 -39.79
C ARG A 815 -6.47 13.82 -40.54
N ASN A 816 -6.41 13.77 -41.88
CA ASN A 816 -7.44 14.33 -42.77
C ASN A 816 -8.55 13.30 -43.09
N VAL A 817 -9.63 13.77 -43.71
CA VAL A 817 -10.81 12.95 -44.06
C VAL A 817 -10.44 11.72 -44.87
N THR A 818 -9.63 11.87 -45.93
CA THR A 818 -9.23 10.74 -46.79
C THR A 818 -8.44 9.67 -46.03
N GLU A 819 -7.50 10.07 -45.18
CA GLU A 819 -6.69 9.16 -44.36
C GLU A 819 -7.54 8.41 -43.34
N VAL A 820 -8.52 9.10 -42.75
CA VAL A 820 -9.45 8.55 -41.77
C VAL A 820 -10.45 7.61 -42.45
N GLU A 821 -10.94 7.95 -43.65
CA GLU A 821 -11.86 7.15 -44.46
C GLU A 821 -11.27 5.80 -44.84
N VAL A 822 -10.03 5.78 -45.36
CA VAL A 822 -9.35 4.53 -45.75
C VAL A 822 -8.80 3.74 -44.56
N GLY A 823 -8.69 4.37 -43.38
CA GLY A 823 -8.23 3.74 -42.16
C GLY A 823 -9.07 2.53 -41.74
N VAL A 824 -8.37 1.46 -41.36
CA VAL A 824 -8.90 0.18 -40.87
C VAL A 824 -8.58 0.00 -39.38
N GLY A 825 -7.32 0.20 -38.99
CA GLY A 825 -6.87 0.17 -37.61
C GLY A 825 -6.53 1.57 -37.11
N PHE A 826 -7.05 1.95 -35.95
CA PHE A 826 -6.91 3.29 -35.38
C PHE A 826 -6.18 3.22 -34.05
N HIS A 827 -5.00 3.84 -34.00
CA HIS A 827 -4.10 3.80 -32.85
C HIS A 827 -4.28 5.09 -32.03
N ALA A 828 -5.02 5.00 -30.94
CA ALA A 828 -5.29 6.12 -30.05
C ALA A 828 -5.78 5.64 -28.69
N LYS A 829 -5.51 6.44 -27.64
CA LYS A 829 -6.07 6.20 -26.32
C LYS A 829 -7.46 6.81 -26.24
N PHE A 830 -8.45 6.17 -26.88
CA PHE A 830 -9.83 6.67 -26.99
C PHE A 830 -10.44 7.13 -25.65
N TRP A 831 -10.08 6.48 -24.55
CA TRP A 831 -10.51 6.84 -23.20
C TRP A 831 -9.99 8.19 -22.69
N SER A 832 -8.91 8.75 -23.25
CA SER A 832 -8.27 9.98 -22.76
C SER A 832 -7.93 11.02 -23.84
N GLU A 833 -8.02 10.66 -25.12
CA GLU A 833 -7.58 11.49 -26.24
C GLU A 833 -8.71 11.96 -27.14
N CYS A 834 -9.97 11.58 -26.88
CA CYS A 834 -11.08 11.89 -27.78
C CYS A 834 -11.24 13.41 -28.06
N GLN A 835 -10.92 14.27 -27.08
CA GLN A 835 -10.96 15.73 -27.24
C GLN A 835 -9.88 16.27 -28.19
N LYS A 836 -8.80 15.51 -28.39
CA LYS A 836 -7.67 15.88 -29.24
C LYS A 836 -7.86 15.47 -30.70
N PHE A 837 -8.86 14.64 -31.00
CA PHE A 837 -9.09 14.14 -32.35
C PHE A 837 -9.33 15.27 -33.35
N SER A 838 -8.84 15.10 -34.59
CA SER A 838 -9.11 16.04 -35.66
C SER A 838 -10.61 16.07 -36.00
N GLU A 839 -11.08 17.14 -36.65
CA GLU A 839 -12.47 17.24 -37.09
C GLU A 839 -12.87 16.06 -38.00
N ALA A 840 -11.97 15.59 -38.87
CA ALA A 840 -12.21 14.42 -39.70
C ALA A 840 -12.48 13.14 -38.88
N VAL A 841 -11.78 12.96 -37.76
CA VAL A 841 -11.98 11.82 -36.86
C VAL A 841 -13.29 11.93 -36.08
N LYS A 842 -13.64 13.15 -35.65
CA LYS A 842 -14.92 13.43 -34.99
C LYS A 842 -16.10 13.21 -35.94
N GLU A 843 -16.00 13.68 -37.18
CA GLU A 843 -17.01 13.50 -38.23
C GLU A 843 -17.21 12.03 -38.60
N LYS A 844 -16.13 11.22 -38.63
CA LYS A 844 -16.25 9.76 -38.80
C LYS A 844 -16.93 9.07 -37.61
N GLY A 845 -16.98 9.71 -36.44
CA GLY A 845 -17.63 9.16 -35.26
C GLY A 845 -16.88 8.02 -34.60
N LEU A 846 -15.55 7.93 -34.76
CA LEU A 846 -14.75 6.81 -34.23
C LEU A 846 -14.85 6.66 -32.71
N PHE A 847 -14.95 7.78 -31.97
CA PHE A 847 -15.17 7.73 -30.53
C PHE A 847 -16.52 7.09 -30.19
N SER A 848 -17.58 7.49 -30.90
CA SER A 848 -18.93 6.94 -30.72
C SER A 848 -18.98 5.45 -31.08
N GLU A 849 -18.25 5.01 -32.11
CA GLU A 849 -18.11 3.60 -32.47
C GLU A 849 -17.41 2.80 -31.36
N TRP A 850 -16.32 3.33 -30.81
CA TRP A 850 -15.62 2.71 -29.67
C TRP A 850 -16.51 2.61 -28.43
N ALA A 851 -17.19 3.70 -28.06
CA ALA A 851 -18.13 3.73 -26.93
C ALA A 851 -19.29 2.73 -27.13
N ALA A 852 -19.86 2.67 -28.33
CA ALA A 852 -20.91 1.72 -28.67
C ALA A 852 -20.43 0.27 -28.56
N GLY A 853 -19.24 -0.05 -29.08
CA GLY A 853 -18.66 -1.38 -28.97
C GLY A 853 -18.35 -1.77 -27.52
N MET A 854 -17.91 -0.83 -26.67
CA MET A 854 -17.78 -1.06 -25.22
C MET A 854 -19.13 -1.35 -24.54
N GLY A 855 -20.21 -0.73 -25.01
CA GLY A 855 -21.58 -1.09 -24.63
C GLY A 855 -21.95 -2.54 -24.99
N GLU A 856 -21.49 -3.05 -26.14
CA GLU A 856 -21.68 -4.46 -26.50
C GLU A 856 -20.83 -5.42 -25.66
N VAL A 857 -19.58 -5.04 -25.33
CA VAL A 857 -18.75 -5.80 -24.36
C VAL A 857 -19.51 -5.96 -23.04
N ARG A 858 -20.07 -4.87 -22.51
CA ARG A 858 -20.90 -4.91 -21.29
C ARG A 858 -22.09 -5.85 -21.43
N LYS A 859 -22.83 -5.78 -22.54
CA LYS A 859 -23.99 -6.66 -22.81
C LYS A 859 -23.63 -8.15 -22.79
N VAL A 860 -22.46 -8.53 -23.31
CA VAL A 860 -22.00 -9.92 -23.28
C VAL A 860 -21.67 -10.35 -21.85
N LEU A 861 -20.95 -9.50 -21.10
CA LEU A 861 -20.49 -9.82 -19.74
C LEU A 861 -21.62 -9.83 -18.71
N LEU A 862 -22.59 -8.92 -18.81
CA LEU A 862 -23.72 -8.82 -17.88
C LEU A 862 -24.71 -10.00 -18.01
N LYS A 863 -24.79 -10.64 -19.18
CA LYS A 863 -25.59 -11.86 -19.37
C LYS A 863 -25.06 -13.08 -18.63
N ASN A 864 -23.80 -13.04 -18.18
CA ASN A 864 -23.24 -14.16 -17.44
C ASN A 864 -23.52 -14.03 -15.94
N GLU A 865 -23.80 -15.13 -15.26
CA GLU A 865 -24.04 -15.17 -13.81
C GLU A 865 -22.75 -15.33 -12.99
N GLU A 866 -21.61 -15.59 -13.63
CA GLU A 866 -20.32 -15.75 -12.96
C GLU A 866 -19.70 -14.41 -12.50
N ASP A 867 -18.81 -14.46 -11.50
CA ASP A 867 -17.91 -13.36 -11.08
C ASP A 867 -17.02 -12.89 -12.25
N VAL A 868 -17.57 -12.05 -13.13
CA VAL A 868 -16.86 -11.35 -14.21
C VAL A 868 -16.85 -9.85 -13.93
N VAL A 869 -15.71 -9.20 -14.18
CA VAL A 869 -15.61 -7.74 -14.08
C VAL A 869 -16.20 -7.10 -15.32
N VAL A 870 -17.08 -6.11 -15.14
CA VAL A 870 -17.78 -5.39 -16.21
C VAL A 870 -17.12 -4.02 -16.41
N PRO A 871 -16.73 -3.63 -17.64
CA PRO A 871 -16.13 -2.30 -17.90
C PRO A 871 -17.16 -1.19 -17.71
N PRO A 872 -16.78 0.09 -17.53
CA PRO A 872 -17.71 1.14 -17.14
C PRO A 872 -18.63 1.55 -18.31
N VAL A 873 -19.73 2.26 -18.01
CA VAL A 873 -20.58 2.84 -19.05
C VAL A 873 -19.82 4.01 -19.70
N ILE A 874 -19.69 3.97 -21.02
CA ILE A 874 -18.99 4.99 -21.80
C ILE A 874 -20.03 5.83 -22.52
N SER A 875 -20.02 7.15 -22.31
CA SER A 875 -20.87 8.04 -23.11
C SER A 875 -20.38 8.03 -24.55
N THR A 876 -21.31 8.03 -25.51
CA THR A 876 -21.00 8.24 -26.92
C THR A 876 -20.63 9.70 -27.21
N ASP A 877 -20.90 10.60 -26.27
CA ASP A 877 -20.46 11.99 -26.32
C ASP A 877 -19.08 12.14 -25.65
N CYS A 878 -18.10 12.63 -26.39
CA CYS A 878 -16.72 12.76 -25.91
C CYS A 878 -16.57 13.81 -24.80
N GLU A 879 -17.37 14.89 -24.81
CA GLU A 879 -17.30 15.92 -23.78
C GLU A 879 -17.88 15.38 -22.46
N GLU A 880 -19.03 14.71 -22.52
CA GLU A 880 -19.61 14.02 -21.37
C GLU A 880 -18.66 12.96 -20.83
N TRP A 881 -18.06 12.16 -21.70
CA TRP A 881 -17.10 11.14 -21.30
C TRP A 881 -15.88 11.76 -20.61
N SER A 882 -15.31 12.81 -21.19
CA SER A 882 -14.15 13.49 -20.62
C SER A 882 -14.46 14.06 -19.24
N LEU A 883 -15.68 14.59 -19.06
CA LEU A 883 -16.18 15.00 -17.76
C LEU A 883 -16.24 13.80 -16.80
N MET A 884 -16.84 12.67 -17.20
CA MET A 884 -16.92 11.46 -16.38
C MET A 884 -15.54 10.96 -15.94
N VAL A 885 -14.57 10.91 -16.86
CA VAL A 885 -13.20 10.48 -16.55
C VAL A 885 -12.54 11.43 -15.55
N ASP A 886 -12.71 12.75 -15.73
CA ASP A 886 -12.16 13.73 -14.80
C ASP A 886 -12.79 13.62 -13.40
N MET A 887 -14.11 13.43 -13.34
CA MET A 887 -14.83 13.22 -12.08
C MET A 887 -14.41 11.92 -11.39
N ALA A 888 -14.25 10.83 -12.16
CA ALA A 888 -13.82 9.55 -11.62
C ALA A 888 -12.35 9.58 -11.15
N ARG A 889 -11.48 10.35 -11.81
CA ARG A 889 -10.13 10.63 -11.33
C ARG A 889 -10.14 11.40 -10.01
N LYS A 890 -11.13 12.25 -9.76
CA LYS A 890 -11.28 12.96 -8.48
C LYS A 890 -11.88 12.08 -7.38
N SER A 891 -12.87 11.26 -7.73
CA SER A 891 -13.61 10.41 -6.78
C SER A 891 -12.93 9.06 -6.49
N GLY A 892 -11.99 8.66 -7.34
CA GLY A 892 -11.27 7.41 -7.30
C GLY A 892 -12.07 6.16 -7.66
N VAL A 893 -13.24 6.34 -8.27
CA VAL A 893 -14.16 5.25 -8.60
C VAL A 893 -14.76 5.47 -9.98
N LEU A 894 -14.55 4.49 -10.87
CA LEU A 894 -14.93 4.56 -12.28
C LEU A 894 -15.64 3.29 -12.76
N MET A 895 -15.32 2.13 -12.18
CA MET A 895 -15.79 0.80 -12.58
C MET A 895 -17.09 0.42 -11.89
N ASP A 896 -18.08 1.29 -11.99
CA ASP A 896 -19.33 1.13 -11.26
C ASP A 896 -20.35 0.33 -12.07
N SER A 897 -20.81 -0.74 -11.46
CA SER A 897 -21.94 -1.53 -11.93
C SER A 897 -23.16 -1.18 -11.07
N VAL A 898 -24.30 -0.98 -11.73
CA VAL A 898 -25.56 -0.60 -11.10
C VAL A 898 -26.57 -1.74 -11.26
N ALA A 899 -27.29 -2.07 -10.21
CA ALA A 899 -28.48 -2.91 -10.28
C ALA A 899 -29.72 -2.12 -9.87
N PHE A 900 -30.85 -2.37 -10.50
CA PHE A 900 -32.16 -1.89 -10.08
C PHE A 900 -32.93 -3.05 -9.46
N VAL A 901 -33.58 -2.81 -8.33
CA VAL A 901 -34.43 -3.79 -7.66
C VAL A 901 -35.83 -3.22 -7.54
N SER A 902 -36.77 -3.88 -8.21
CA SER A 902 -38.20 -3.60 -8.11
C SER A 902 -38.87 -4.64 -7.23
N PHE A 903 -39.70 -4.21 -6.29
CA PHE A 903 -40.42 -5.09 -5.36
C PHE A 903 -41.89 -4.65 -5.21
N GLY A 904 -42.73 -5.51 -4.62
CA GLY A 904 -44.15 -5.23 -4.41
C GLY A 904 -44.98 -5.16 -5.71
N ASP A 905 -46.08 -4.39 -5.67
CA ASP A 905 -47.07 -4.30 -6.77
C ASP A 905 -46.70 -3.24 -7.82
N VAL A 906 -45.66 -3.51 -8.62
CA VAL A 906 -45.22 -2.64 -9.71
C VAL A 906 -46.05 -2.91 -10.97
N SER A 907 -46.57 -1.87 -11.62
CA SER A 907 -47.33 -2.05 -12.87
C SER A 907 -46.44 -2.60 -14.00
N LYS A 908 -47.01 -3.46 -14.87
CA LYS A 908 -46.28 -4.02 -16.02
C LYS A 908 -45.64 -2.94 -16.90
N ALA A 909 -46.36 -1.83 -17.14
CA ALA A 909 -45.86 -0.71 -17.94
C ALA A 909 -44.66 -0.01 -17.29
N GLU A 910 -44.59 0.02 -15.95
CA GLU A 910 -43.43 0.59 -15.24
C GLU A 910 -42.26 -0.39 -15.20
N VAL A 911 -42.51 -1.69 -15.05
CA VAL A 911 -41.47 -2.73 -15.19
C VAL A 911 -40.77 -2.62 -16.55
N GLU A 912 -41.55 -2.50 -17.65
CA GLU A 912 -41.02 -2.31 -19.01
C GLU A 912 -40.22 -1.00 -19.15
N ARG A 913 -40.63 0.06 -18.45
CA ARG A 913 -39.88 1.33 -18.40
C ARG A 913 -38.55 1.18 -17.66
N ARG A 914 -38.52 0.56 -16.48
CA ARG A 914 -37.30 0.27 -15.72
C ARG A 914 -36.34 -0.63 -16.50
N ASP A 915 -36.88 -1.65 -17.20
CA ASP A 915 -36.10 -2.48 -18.13
C ASP A 915 -35.52 -1.67 -19.29
N THR A 916 -36.24 -0.67 -19.80
CA THR A 916 -35.75 0.22 -20.85
C THR A 916 -34.63 1.10 -20.32
N VAL A 917 -34.80 1.71 -19.14
CA VAL A 917 -33.73 2.51 -18.51
C VAL A 917 -32.50 1.67 -18.24
N SER A 918 -32.65 0.46 -17.68
CA SER A 918 -31.49 -0.41 -17.40
C SER A 918 -30.71 -0.77 -18.67
N ARG A 919 -31.42 -0.98 -19.79
CA ARG A 919 -30.84 -1.36 -21.09
C ARG A 919 -30.30 -0.19 -21.91
N ASN A 920 -30.70 1.05 -21.62
CA ASN A 920 -30.16 2.25 -22.27
C ASN A 920 -28.64 2.37 -22.04
N TYR A 921 -27.93 3.02 -22.97
CA TYR A 921 -26.48 3.23 -22.92
C TYR A 921 -25.66 1.95 -22.73
N GLY A 922 -26.01 0.87 -23.45
CA GLY A 922 -25.21 -0.36 -23.42
C GLY A 922 -25.36 -1.17 -22.14
N GLN A 923 -26.59 -1.28 -21.62
CA GLN A 923 -26.89 -1.90 -20.32
C GLN A 923 -26.18 -1.20 -19.17
N GLN A 924 -26.60 0.04 -18.90
CA GLN A 924 -26.07 0.81 -17.77
C GLN A 924 -26.38 0.18 -16.41
N ALA A 925 -27.45 -0.61 -16.31
CA ALA A 925 -27.81 -1.38 -15.13
C ALA A 925 -28.40 -2.75 -15.48
N LEU A 926 -28.51 -3.63 -14.49
CA LEU A 926 -29.36 -4.83 -14.55
C LEU A 926 -30.59 -4.66 -13.67
N HIS A 927 -31.77 -4.99 -14.19
CA HIS A 927 -33.02 -4.86 -13.47
C HIS A 927 -33.51 -6.21 -12.94
N TYR A 928 -33.62 -6.33 -11.63
CA TYR A 928 -34.11 -7.49 -10.90
C TYR A 928 -35.55 -7.23 -10.44
N GLN A 929 -36.43 -8.18 -10.76
CA GLN A 929 -37.87 -8.04 -10.59
C GLN A 929 -38.37 -9.01 -9.52
N HIS A 930 -38.71 -8.48 -8.35
CA HIS A 930 -39.25 -9.20 -7.19
C HIS A 930 -40.74 -8.87 -6.99
N ILE A 931 -41.52 -8.98 -8.06
CA ILE A 931 -42.94 -8.56 -8.10
C ILE A 931 -43.79 -9.43 -7.17
N GLY A 932 -44.62 -8.79 -6.35
CA GLY A 932 -45.51 -9.48 -5.40
C GLY A 932 -44.79 -10.11 -4.20
N THR A 933 -43.49 -9.86 -4.03
CA THR A 933 -42.72 -10.31 -2.87
C THR A 933 -42.60 -9.20 -1.81
N ARG A 934 -42.37 -9.61 -0.56
CA ARG A 934 -42.21 -8.69 0.59
C ARG A 934 -40.89 -7.94 0.51
N LEU A 935 -40.85 -6.70 1.00
CA LEU A 935 -39.65 -5.86 1.07
C LEU A 935 -38.45 -6.58 1.71
N SER A 936 -38.66 -7.35 2.78
CA SER A 936 -37.61 -8.15 3.43
C SER A 936 -36.80 -9.02 2.46
N VAL A 937 -37.48 -9.70 1.52
CA VAL A 937 -36.84 -10.55 0.50
C VAL A 937 -36.05 -9.71 -0.50
N ALA A 938 -36.60 -8.55 -0.89
CA ALA A 938 -35.89 -7.63 -1.77
C ALA A 938 -34.62 -7.07 -1.11
N LEU A 939 -34.63 -6.79 0.20
CA LEU A 939 -33.45 -6.34 0.93
C LEU A 939 -32.37 -7.43 1.03
N GLU A 940 -32.76 -8.69 1.23
CA GLU A 940 -31.81 -9.83 1.18
C GLU A 940 -31.14 -9.94 -0.19
N GLU A 941 -31.92 -9.78 -1.27
CA GLU A 941 -31.38 -9.74 -2.62
C GLU A 941 -30.43 -8.56 -2.82
N VAL A 942 -30.76 -7.36 -2.30
CA VAL A 942 -29.85 -6.20 -2.37
C VAL A 942 -28.50 -6.54 -1.75
N VAL A 943 -28.45 -7.23 -0.61
CA VAL A 943 -27.18 -7.68 0.00
C VAL A 943 -26.42 -8.62 -0.92
N LEU A 944 -27.09 -9.58 -1.58
CA LEU A 944 -26.46 -10.49 -2.53
C LEU A 944 -25.92 -9.73 -3.76
N LEU A 945 -26.71 -8.81 -4.30
CA LEU A 945 -26.33 -7.99 -5.44
C LEU A 945 -25.13 -7.09 -5.12
N LEU A 946 -24.99 -6.57 -3.90
CA LEU A 946 -23.84 -5.74 -3.51
C LEU A 946 -22.49 -6.49 -3.52
N HIS A 947 -22.49 -7.84 -3.56
CA HIS A 947 -21.25 -8.57 -3.86
C HIS A 947 -20.75 -8.33 -5.29
N ARG A 948 -21.70 -8.17 -6.25
CA ARG A 948 -21.46 -8.04 -7.68
C ARG A 948 -21.55 -6.60 -8.21
N PHE A 949 -22.40 -5.78 -7.59
CA PHE A 949 -22.71 -4.41 -8.01
C PHE A 949 -22.17 -3.40 -7.01
N GLU A 950 -21.59 -2.30 -7.50
CA GLU A 950 -21.14 -1.21 -6.63
C GLU A 950 -22.33 -0.41 -6.08
N TRP A 951 -23.39 -0.29 -6.88
CA TRP A 951 -24.62 0.41 -6.53
C TRP A 951 -25.82 -0.50 -6.75
N VAL A 952 -26.67 -0.62 -5.75
CA VAL A 952 -27.97 -1.27 -5.88
C VAL A 952 -29.06 -0.27 -5.55
N TRP A 953 -29.90 0.00 -6.53
CA TRP A 953 -30.98 0.96 -6.46
C TRP A 953 -32.30 0.25 -6.19
N LEU A 954 -32.84 0.46 -4.99
CA LEU A 954 -34.12 -0.06 -4.54
C LEU A 954 -35.25 0.94 -4.84
N LEU A 955 -36.23 0.53 -5.65
CA LEU A 955 -37.30 1.38 -6.17
C LEU A 955 -38.67 0.96 -5.63
N ARG A 956 -39.40 1.86 -4.94
CA ARG A 956 -40.79 1.57 -4.51
C ARG A 956 -41.74 1.33 -5.69
N PRO A 957 -42.87 0.61 -5.48
CA PRO A 957 -43.84 0.29 -6.54
C PRO A 957 -44.35 1.49 -7.36
N HIS A 958 -44.53 2.65 -6.73
CA HIS A 958 -45.14 3.83 -7.35
C HIS A 958 -44.13 4.81 -7.97
N VAL A 959 -42.83 4.50 -7.91
CA VAL A 959 -41.77 5.30 -8.57
C VAL A 959 -41.84 5.08 -10.08
N GLU A 960 -41.91 6.16 -10.85
CA GLU A 960 -41.90 6.10 -12.32
C GLU A 960 -40.57 6.56 -12.90
N MET A 961 -39.76 5.63 -13.43
CA MET A 961 -38.44 5.99 -13.95
C MET A 961 -38.51 6.83 -15.24
N LYS A 962 -37.73 7.92 -15.30
CA LYS A 962 -37.59 8.73 -16.51
C LYS A 962 -36.58 8.09 -17.45
N VAL A 963 -37.03 7.80 -18.67
CA VAL A 963 -36.11 7.45 -19.76
C VAL A 963 -35.38 8.72 -20.19
N ARG A 964 -34.10 8.84 -19.81
CA ARG A 964 -33.23 9.96 -20.21
C ARG A 964 -32.27 9.52 -21.32
N ASN A 965 -31.95 10.48 -22.19
CA ASN A 965 -30.83 10.39 -23.12
C ASN A 965 -29.53 10.84 -22.43
N ARG A 966 -29.18 10.24 -21.28
CA ARG A 966 -27.82 10.29 -20.73
C ARG A 966 -27.54 9.09 -19.82
N PRO A 967 -26.26 8.69 -19.62
CA PRO A 967 -25.91 7.63 -18.68
C PRO A 967 -26.29 7.99 -17.23
N ILE A 968 -26.94 7.07 -16.52
CA ILE A 968 -27.30 7.20 -15.10
C ILE A 968 -26.06 7.31 -14.21
N LEU A 969 -24.94 6.72 -14.65
CA LEU A 969 -23.67 6.80 -13.97
C LEU A 969 -23.14 8.24 -13.91
N LEU A 970 -23.44 9.09 -14.90
CA LEU A 970 -23.08 10.51 -14.86
C LEU A 970 -23.75 11.21 -13.67
N ASP A 971 -25.00 10.83 -13.40
CA ASP A 971 -25.73 11.34 -12.25
C ASP A 971 -25.16 10.77 -10.94
N LEU A 972 -24.91 9.46 -10.87
CA LEU A 972 -24.28 8.82 -9.69
C LEU A 972 -22.90 9.37 -9.36
N VAL A 973 -22.05 9.61 -10.37
CA VAL A 973 -20.70 10.16 -10.18
C VAL A 973 -20.76 11.62 -9.74
N ARG A 974 -21.74 12.41 -10.20
CA ARG A 974 -21.98 13.77 -9.69
C ARG A 974 -22.38 13.73 -8.22
N PHE A 975 -23.10 12.70 -7.79
CA PHE A 975 -23.40 12.52 -6.38
C PHE A 975 -22.12 12.35 -5.57
N LYS A 976 -21.10 11.70 -6.15
CA LYS A 976 -19.79 11.42 -5.51
C LYS A 976 -18.82 12.60 -5.46
N GLU A 977 -18.94 13.61 -6.33
CA GLU A 977 -18.05 14.81 -6.33
C GLU A 977 -18.15 15.67 -5.04
N GLY A 978 -19.06 15.34 -4.12
CA GLY A 978 -19.10 15.90 -2.75
C GLY A 978 -19.00 14.86 -1.62
N LEU A 979 -18.52 13.63 -1.91
CA LEU A 979 -18.53 12.46 -1.01
C LEU A 979 -17.12 11.92 -0.71
N ILE A 980 -16.23 12.80 -0.25
CA ILE A 980 -14.96 12.34 0.34
C ILE A 980 -15.29 11.73 1.72
N GLY A 981 -15.68 10.45 1.79
CA GLY A 981 -15.84 9.74 3.09
C GLY A 981 -16.98 8.72 3.21
N GLY A 982 -16.94 7.61 2.47
CA GLY A 982 -17.63 6.39 2.91
C GLY A 982 -19.17 6.41 2.89
N VAL A 983 -19.80 6.98 1.86
CA VAL A 983 -21.27 6.96 1.75
C VAL A 983 -21.80 5.53 1.58
N GLU A 984 -22.64 5.13 2.51
CA GLU A 984 -23.30 3.81 2.56
C GLU A 984 -24.62 3.82 1.78
N MET A 985 -25.30 4.97 1.73
CA MET A 985 -26.63 5.11 1.15
C MET A 985 -26.93 6.52 0.64
N VAL A 986 -27.65 6.61 -0.47
CA VAL A 986 -28.22 7.86 -1.01
C VAL A 986 -29.74 7.78 -0.93
N GLU A 987 -30.32 8.75 -0.20
CA GLU A 987 -31.75 8.92 -0.02
C GLU A 987 -32.24 10.07 -0.91
N PHE A 988 -33.39 9.94 -1.56
CA PHE A 988 -33.97 10.97 -2.41
C PHE A 988 -35.15 11.69 -1.74
N GLU A 989 -35.18 13.02 -1.79
CA GLU A 989 -36.21 13.86 -1.18
C GLU A 989 -37.39 14.04 -2.13
N ASP A 990 -38.35 13.11 -2.08
CA ASP A 990 -39.40 13.05 -3.10
C ASP A 990 -40.79 13.50 -2.63
N CYS A 991 -41.18 13.15 -1.38
CA CYS A 991 -42.54 13.34 -0.83
C CYS A 991 -42.65 13.88 0.60
N GLY A 992 -41.62 14.56 1.13
CA GLY A 992 -41.65 15.09 2.50
C GLY A 992 -41.39 13.98 3.54
N SER A 993 -40.32 14.16 4.33
CA SER A 993 -39.75 13.25 5.34
C SER A 993 -39.45 11.78 4.97
N GLU A 994 -40.05 11.22 3.92
CA GLU A 994 -39.86 9.83 3.48
C GLU A 994 -39.40 9.77 2.01
N SER A 995 -38.38 8.96 1.75
CA SER A 995 -37.89 8.68 0.41
C SER A 995 -38.60 7.51 -0.25
N ALA A 996 -38.92 7.62 -1.54
CA ALA A 996 -39.52 6.53 -2.30
C ALA A 996 -38.49 5.65 -3.01
N SER A 997 -37.21 5.99 -2.91
CA SER A 997 -36.15 5.38 -3.67
C SER A 997 -34.84 5.50 -2.92
N VAL A 998 -34.06 4.43 -2.89
CA VAL A 998 -32.80 4.43 -2.16
C VAL A 998 -31.73 3.76 -2.99
N VAL A 999 -30.55 4.37 -3.06
CA VAL A 999 -29.37 3.71 -3.62
C VAL A 999 -28.47 3.28 -2.47
N VAL A 1000 -28.23 1.98 -2.35
CA VAL A 1000 -27.27 1.41 -1.40
C VAL A 1000 -25.95 1.18 -2.13
N THR A 1001 -24.84 1.57 -1.51
CA THR A 1001 -23.50 1.33 -2.04
C THR A 1001 -22.93 0.04 -1.47
N LYS A 1002 -21.89 -0.51 -2.11
CA LYS A 1002 -21.18 -1.68 -1.58
C LYS A 1002 -20.67 -1.50 -0.15
N LEU A 1003 -20.34 -0.27 0.24
CA LEU A 1003 -19.94 0.06 1.62
C LEU A 1003 -21.10 -0.08 2.62
N GLY A 1004 -22.35 0.14 2.19
CA GLY A 1004 -23.54 -0.03 3.02
C GLY A 1004 -23.96 -1.49 3.24
N GLN A 1005 -23.28 -2.45 2.62
CA GLN A 1005 -23.70 -3.86 2.63
C GLN A 1005 -23.75 -4.47 4.03
N GLU A 1006 -22.70 -4.29 4.85
CA GLU A 1006 -22.64 -4.88 6.20
C GLU A 1006 -23.74 -4.32 7.10
N ARG A 1007 -23.98 -3.02 7.00
CA ARG A 1007 -25.03 -2.34 7.75
C ARG A 1007 -26.42 -2.80 7.33
N LEU A 1008 -26.65 -2.92 6.02
CA LEU A 1008 -27.91 -3.44 5.49
C LEU A 1008 -28.16 -4.87 6.00
N ASN A 1009 -27.13 -5.71 6.00
CA ASN A 1009 -27.21 -7.07 6.54
C ASN A 1009 -27.54 -7.07 8.05
N GLY A 1010 -26.94 -6.16 8.82
CA GLY A 1010 -27.26 -5.96 10.24
C GLY A 1010 -28.72 -5.53 10.47
N PHE A 1011 -29.21 -4.59 9.65
CA PHE A 1011 -30.60 -4.14 9.68
C PHE A 1011 -31.57 -5.30 9.40
N ILE A 1012 -31.33 -6.08 8.33
CA ILE A 1012 -32.18 -7.22 7.95
C ILE A 1012 -32.25 -8.23 9.10
N LYS A 1013 -31.11 -8.63 9.66
CA LYS A 1013 -31.06 -9.61 10.77
C LYS A 1013 -31.87 -9.20 11.99
N THR A 1014 -31.92 -7.91 12.27
CA THR A 1014 -32.59 -7.37 13.46
C THR A 1014 -34.09 -7.17 13.22
N ASN A 1015 -34.48 -6.69 12.04
CA ASN A 1015 -35.84 -6.16 11.83
C ASN A 1015 -36.73 -7.05 10.93
N SER A 1016 -36.17 -7.90 10.07
CA SER A 1016 -36.97 -8.62 9.06
C SER A 1016 -37.92 -9.67 9.66
N SER A 1017 -37.61 -10.18 10.85
CA SER A 1017 -38.44 -11.14 11.58
C SER A 1017 -39.49 -10.49 12.48
N GLU A 1018 -39.24 -9.26 12.95
CA GLU A 1018 -40.10 -8.55 13.92
C GLU A 1018 -41.15 -7.66 13.24
N ILE A 1019 -40.82 -7.06 12.09
CA ILE A 1019 -41.71 -6.12 11.37
C ILE A 1019 -42.39 -6.84 10.21
N THR A 1020 -43.68 -7.11 10.34
CA THR A 1020 -44.45 -7.86 9.32
C THR A 1020 -44.99 -6.98 8.20
N GLU A 1021 -45.15 -5.68 8.43
CA GLU A 1021 -45.71 -4.74 7.44
C GLU A 1021 -44.59 -4.02 6.65
N ASP A 1022 -44.65 -4.07 5.32
CA ASP A 1022 -43.59 -3.52 4.45
C ASP A 1022 -43.46 -1.99 4.55
N SER A 1023 -44.55 -1.27 4.84
CA SER A 1023 -44.54 0.18 5.08
C SER A 1023 -43.73 0.54 6.33
N ALA A 1024 -43.97 -0.18 7.44
CA ALA A 1024 -43.25 -0.02 8.69
C ALA A 1024 -41.78 -0.45 8.55
N LEU A 1025 -41.51 -1.52 7.80
CA LEU A 1025 -40.14 -1.98 7.54
C LEU A 1025 -39.37 -0.97 6.68
N TRP A 1026 -40.01 -0.35 5.68
CA TRP A 1026 -39.42 0.72 4.89
C TRP A 1026 -39.10 1.95 5.75
N ALA A 1027 -40.03 2.37 6.60
CA ALA A 1027 -39.81 3.50 7.52
C ALA A 1027 -38.64 3.22 8.48
N ALA A 1028 -38.57 2.02 9.05
CA ALA A 1028 -37.45 1.59 9.90
C ALA A 1028 -36.13 1.54 9.12
N PHE A 1029 -36.15 1.07 7.86
CA PHE A 1029 -34.98 1.05 6.99
C PHE A 1029 -34.46 2.47 6.72
N ILE A 1030 -35.33 3.40 6.32
CA ILE A 1030 -34.95 4.81 6.13
C ILE A 1030 -34.45 5.42 7.44
N GLN A 1031 -35.10 5.13 8.57
CA GLN A 1031 -34.70 5.65 9.86
C GLN A 1031 -33.29 5.17 10.28
N GLU A 1032 -33.01 3.88 10.13
CA GLU A 1032 -31.70 3.28 10.45
C GLU A 1032 -30.58 4.02 9.72
N PHE A 1033 -30.77 4.28 8.42
CA PHE A 1033 -29.72 4.86 7.59
C PHE A 1033 -29.68 6.39 7.66
N SER A 1034 -30.82 7.08 7.83
CA SER A 1034 -30.90 8.56 7.81
C SER A 1034 -30.17 9.28 8.96
N HIS A 1035 -29.82 8.60 10.05
CA HIS A 1035 -29.09 9.20 11.18
C HIS A 1035 -27.56 9.20 11.01
N SER A 1036 -27.06 8.62 9.92
CA SER A 1036 -25.63 8.51 9.66
C SER A 1036 -25.08 9.70 8.89
N SER A 1037 -23.90 10.18 9.27
CA SER A 1037 -23.10 11.11 8.44
C SER A 1037 -22.76 10.53 7.06
N ASN A 1038 -22.88 9.20 6.91
CA ASN A 1038 -22.60 8.45 5.69
C ASN A 1038 -23.84 8.33 4.77
N VAL A 1039 -24.94 9.01 5.10
CA VAL A 1039 -26.15 9.07 4.27
C VAL A 1039 -26.38 10.49 3.77
N LYS A 1040 -26.58 10.60 2.45
CA LYS A 1040 -26.85 11.89 1.80
C LYS A 1040 -28.27 11.92 1.27
N ARG A 1041 -28.95 13.03 1.56
CA ARG A 1041 -30.25 13.38 1.00
C ARG A 1041 -30.10 14.19 -0.27
N MET A 1042 -30.88 13.84 -1.28
CA MET A 1042 -30.88 14.47 -2.59
C MET A 1042 -32.15 15.28 -2.83
N LEU A 1043 -31.99 16.54 -3.23
CA LEU A 1043 -33.10 17.41 -3.59
C LEU A 1043 -33.82 16.94 -4.86
N LYS A 1044 -35.16 17.10 -4.87
CA LYS A 1044 -36.09 16.71 -5.94
C LYS A 1044 -35.72 17.22 -7.35
N GLU A 1045 -35.03 18.36 -7.44
CA GLU A 1045 -34.59 18.97 -8.71
C GLU A 1045 -33.57 18.11 -9.48
N HIS A 1046 -32.94 17.14 -8.82
CA HIS A 1046 -32.01 16.18 -9.41
C HIS A 1046 -32.61 14.79 -9.63
N SER A 1047 -33.90 14.58 -9.34
CA SER A 1047 -34.56 13.27 -9.39
C SER A 1047 -34.47 12.61 -10.77
N LEU A 1048 -34.15 11.32 -10.78
CA LEU A 1048 -34.02 10.46 -11.98
C LEU A 1048 -35.34 9.75 -12.34
N TYR A 1049 -36.40 10.08 -11.62
CA TYR A 1049 -37.75 9.51 -11.75
C TYR A 1049 -38.80 10.58 -11.45
N ASP A 1050 -40.04 10.31 -11.81
CA ASP A 1050 -41.23 11.00 -11.33
C ASP A 1050 -41.86 10.21 -10.18
N LEU A 1051 -42.53 10.93 -9.28
CA LEU A 1051 -43.26 10.34 -8.18
C LEU A 1051 -44.53 11.13 -7.89
N ASN A 1052 -45.67 10.44 -7.83
CA ASN A 1052 -46.93 11.02 -7.44
C ASN A 1052 -47.15 10.90 -5.92
N CYS A 1053 -46.76 11.94 -5.17
CA CYS A 1053 -46.87 11.97 -3.70
C CYS A 1053 -48.30 11.99 -3.12
N LYS A 1054 -49.34 11.84 -3.96
CA LYS A 1054 -50.75 11.80 -3.53
C LYS A 1054 -51.32 10.39 -3.44
N ALA A 1055 -50.61 9.40 -3.97
CA ALA A 1055 -50.96 7.98 -3.91
C ALA A 1055 -50.14 7.29 -2.83
#